data_AF-A0A0J7KRK5-F1
#
_entry.id   AF-A0A0J7KRK5-F1
#
_cell.length_a   1.000
_cell.length_b   1.000
_cell.length_c   1.000
_cell.angle_alpha   90.00
_cell.angle_beta   90.00
_cell.angle_gamma   90.00
#
_symmetry.space_group_name_H-M   'P 1'
#
loop_
_entity.id
_entity.type
_entity.pdbx_description
1 polymer ?
#
loop_
_entity_poly.entity_id
_entity_poly.type
_entity_poly.pdbx_seq_one_letter_code
_entity_poly.pdbx_strand_id
1 'polypeptide(L)'
;MATGDIDVILSQLGWQDGFRIPVANEENKRLEEEVARKTKYKISLDAKLESFEERLKMMKKHASDVTARHEFNQKLLAEHSAQMETEDHLYRLSGNTESSLRQETRELEKEWADVNRRVSCVEKELLKTTRNLVKAKQTVHFDEDNLRKCEEMLAQKEEDNQLIESYMKHDAQKYKELEQKRQKLSGELETYRQAIVKAIDEVQEMEIVLDRTAKLYMEALKERRQMINQWTQSVNVLRQRDNDIQNSLKEIETLREIDREKKNNLEEVEQFLKDQIVNNKQLEEHIKQSEKELVTSREKQRKITEEIDIYAIEVHTQRKLVGDLARRIQQVRANAKRKKIEIENKCIKVDNCKKRIDDLMSTLEEIESQKLNVEERTKRLEKMIEHDEKRKSVIVKELNRLQVVILSTTKRIVKMENERRTMQVETQGEHKKIDLLAGLLAKEKKLLSEKKEDLYRVEFNLQKCEMKLERIRGYERDKSEAERKQTKIEELQAVLNERTATSKLLQNQIASLEHDMRKMSSCLSNENDELERLRSKKQDLLLLLDGGEKRLKTAQSRNEERQVEENIMRLRVSQLERVTLNVSDKVYDLEKYRLHLEAALKERAAEIAVQKEALVVQKRIASNECSEQRAAITERKSRIRQLQVRYDSGLATLGSTPDGLPMSTAYMKIQSAQERYLLRERGDKLDEAIGRTEQEIRSMENTLRVVNVCNDKYRDNLTAVDQDAPEWTEQRRLDEQMRDARQKLHQRQAQLQQLFDKLQKAQNDYTQLLDDIEKTKEEEENKQHYLSGIEKQMAEQGGKISRADKSLRKAQKDIQNLYVLKGDDTVLLQQREVELRELQEQNALVLQDIAEFTIRHVEAEVTELGCKMKFAVYLPPQVEEGPVPVIYWLSGLTCTEANFSEKAGAQKYAANYGVLLVIPDTSPRGLNIPGEDDSYDFGSGAGFYVDATREPWKKNYRMYSYVTKELPALVNKEFATLPDRQSIMGHSMGGHGALICALKNPEQFKTVSAFAPISNPILCPWGKKAFSGYLGGPEDNVAWKEWDATELAKKYNGPPLDILIDQGKEDQFLKQDQLLPENLLNAAKDNGIALVLRFQDGYDHSYYFIATFIEDHFKHHIKYLKS
;
A
#
# COMPACT_ATOMS: atom_id res chain seq x y z
N MET A 1 89.10 -24.34 -43.25
CA MET A 1 88.66 -22.97 -42.98
C MET A 1 87.85 -22.99 -41.70
N ALA A 2 88.18 -22.07 -40.80
CA ALA A 2 87.78 -22.06 -39.40
C ALA A 2 86.37 -21.50 -39.17
N THR A 3 85.78 -21.94 -38.05
CA THR A 3 84.76 -21.23 -37.23
C THR A 3 83.51 -20.73 -37.96
N GLY A 4 82.53 -21.62 -38.12
CA GLY A 4 81.11 -21.24 -38.15
C GLY A 4 80.49 -21.73 -36.85
N ASP A 5 80.24 -20.82 -35.93
CA ASP A 5 79.72 -21.09 -34.58
C ASP A 5 78.41 -21.88 -34.68
N ILE A 6 78.38 -23.10 -34.12
CA ILE A 6 77.16 -23.93 -34.06
C ILE A 6 76.04 -23.17 -33.32
N ASP A 7 76.39 -22.23 -32.44
CA ASP A 7 75.46 -21.34 -31.76
C ASP A 7 74.67 -20.41 -32.71
N VAL A 8 75.26 -20.00 -33.83
CA VAL A 8 74.57 -19.15 -34.83
C VAL A 8 73.58 -19.98 -35.65
N ILE A 9 73.88 -21.25 -35.91
CA ILE A 9 72.98 -22.16 -36.63
C ILE A 9 71.80 -22.58 -35.74
N LEU A 10 72.04 -22.81 -34.44
CA LEU A 10 70.98 -23.10 -33.46
C LEU A 10 70.07 -21.88 -33.19
N SER A 11 70.62 -20.67 -33.26
CA SER A 11 69.87 -19.40 -33.24
C SER A 11 68.95 -19.25 -34.45
N GLN A 12 69.45 -19.56 -35.66
CA GLN A 12 68.67 -19.47 -36.91
C GLN A 12 67.54 -20.51 -37.01
N LEU A 13 67.65 -21.64 -36.30
CA LEU A 13 66.60 -22.68 -36.22
C LEU A 13 65.60 -22.45 -35.07
N GLY A 14 65.82 -21.44 -34.21
CA GLY A 14 64.90 -21.05 -33.13
C GLY A 14 65.01 -21.90 -31.87
N TRP A 15 66.16 -22.53 -31.59
CA TRP A 15 66.36 -23.45 -30.46
C TRP A 15 67.18 -22.84 -29.31
N GLN A 16 67.10 -21.52 -29.12
CA GLN A 16 67.82 -20.81 -28.05
C GLN A 16 66.93 -20.32 -26.90
N ASP A 17 65.59 -20.30 -27.03
CA ASP A 17 64.71 -19.75 -26.00
C ASP A 17 63.53 -20.70 -25.72
N GLY A 18 63.54 -21.29 -24.52
CA GLY A 18 62.47 -22.15 -23.99
C GLY A 18 62.61 -23.65 -24.32
N PHE A 19 61.58 -24.42 -23.91
CA PHE A 19 61.51 -25.90 -23.94
C PHE A 19 61.51 -26.55 -25.35
N ARG A 20 62.02 -25.89 -26.39
CA ARG A 20 62.01 -26.41 -27.76
C ARG A 20 63.19 -27.33 -28.03
N ILE A 21 62.90 -28.62 -28.09
CA ILE A 21 63.84 -29.69 -28.45
C ILE A 21 63.54 -30.09 -29.92
N PRO A 22 64.52 -30.50 -30.74
CA PRO A 22 64.24 -31.32 -31.92
C PRO A 22 63.66 -32.66 -31.48
N VAL A 23 62.35 -32.74 -31.33
CA VAL A 23 61.70 -33.94 -30.84
C VAL A 23 61.42 -34.92 -31.96
N ALA A 24 61.93 -36.14 -31.81
CA ALA A 24 61.74 -37.23 -32.76
C ALA A 24 60.39 -37.98 -32.59
N ASN A 25 59.55 -37.63 -31.61
CA ASN A 25 58.26 -38.30 -31.38
C ASN A 25 57.07 -37.32 -31.29
N GLU A 26 55.91 -37.79 -31.74
CA GLU A 26 54.65 -37.02 -31.77
C GLU A 26 54.09 -36.74 -30.37
N GLU A 27 54.49 -37.54 -29.38
CA GLU A 27 53.99 -37.50 -28.00
C GLU A 27 54.53 -36.29 -27.23
N ASN A 28 55.82 -35.98 -27.41
CA ASN A 28 56.44 -34.81 -26.78
C ASN A 28 56.02 -33.49 -27.44
N LYS A 29 55.68 -33.50 -28.74
CA LYS A 29 55.09 -32.35 -29.43
C LYS A 29 53.70 -32.01 -28.86
N ARG A 30 52.90 -33.04 -28.54
CA ARG A 30 51.63 -32.87 -27.82
C ARG A 30 51.82 -32.33 -26.40
N LEU A 31 52.88 -32.74 -25.70
CA LEU A 31 53.21 -32.21 -24.36
C LEU A 31 53.63 -30.73 -24.41
N GLU A 32 54.41 -30.31 -25.40
CA GLU A 32 54.76 -28.89 -25.58
C GLU A 32 53.51 -28.04 -25.89
N GLU A 33 52.63 -28.53 -26.76
CA GLU A 33 51.33 -27.90 -27.02
C GLU A 33 50.43 -27.87 -25.77
N GLU A 34 50.49 -28.90 -24.92
CA GLU A 34 49.76 -28.95 -23.66
C GLU A 34 50.30 -27.96 -22.63
N VAL A 35 51.63 -27.83 -22.52
CA VAL A 35 52.27 -26.82 -21.65
C VAL A 35 51.92 -25.42 -22.12
N ALA A 36 51.98 -25.14 -23.43
CA ALA A 36 51.56 -23.85 -23.98
C ALA A 36 50.07 -23.57 -23.71
N ARG A 37 49.20 -24.59 -23.83
CA ARG A 37 47.77 -24.50 -23.46
C ARG A 37 47.60 -24.19 -21.97
N LYS A 38 48.33 -24.89 -21.09
CA LYS A 38 48.24 -24.71 -19.64
C LYS A 38 48.79 -23.35 -19.20
N THR A 39 49.83 -22.83 -19.83
CA THR A 39 50.35 -21.48 -19.57
C THR A 39 49.35 -20.40 -19.99
N LYS A 40 48.71 -20.56 -21.17
CA LYS A 40 47.63 -19.66 -21.60
C LYS A 40 46.41 -19.76 -20.69
N TYR A 41 46.09 -20.95 -20.22
CA TYR A 41 45.03 -21.19 -19.26
C TYR A 41 45.33 -20.56 -17.89
N LYS A 42 46.58 -20.64 -17.41
CA LYS A 42 47.06 -19.97 -16.19
C LYS A 42 46.87 -18.46 -16.28
N ILE A 43 47.31 -17.82 -17.38
CA ILE A 43 47.12 -16.38 -17.58
C ILE A 43 45.63 -16.01 -17.58
N SER A 44 44.77 -16.84 -18.18
CA SER A 44 43.32 -16.63 -18.15
C SER A 44 42.71 -16.81 -16.76
N LEU A 45 43.27 -17.69 -15.94
CA LEU A 45 42.86 -17.91 -14.55
C LEU A 45 43.31 -16.77 -13.66
N ASP A 46 44.53 -16.25 -13.85
CA ASP A 46 45.05 -15.11 -13.10
C ASP A 46 44.21 -13.86 -13.36
N ALA A 47 43.83 -13.59 -14.62
CA ALA A 47 42.92 -12.48 -14.96
C ALA A 47 41.50 -12.66 -14.35
N LYS A 48 41.00 -13.90 -14.29
CA LYS A 48 39.73 -14.19 -13.60
C LYS A 48 39.86 -14.01 -12.09
N LEU A 49 41.01 -14.36 -11.52
CA LEU A 49 41.28 -14.26 -10.09
C LEU A 49 41.36 -12.79 -9.66
N GLU A 50 42.05 -11.94 -10.41
CA GLU A 50 42.06 -10.47 -10.20
C GLU A 50 40.64 -9.88 -10.26
N SER A 51 39.84 -10.28 -11.26
CA SER A 51 38.44 -9.85 -11.37
C SER A 51 37.60 -10.30 -10.16
N PHE A 52 37.80 -11.54 -9.68
CA PHE A 52 37.12 -12.03 -8.49
C PHE A 52 37.58 -11.32 -7.21
N GLU A 53 38.86 -10.96 -7.09
CA GLU A 53 39.39 -10.20 -5.96
C GLU A 53 38.81 -8.77 -5.91
N GLU A 54 38.70 -8.09 -7.05
CA GLU A 54 38.02 -6.79 -7.13
C GLU A 54 36.53 -6.90 -6.76
N ARG A 55 35.85 -7.93 -7.28
CA ARG A 55 34.45 -8.19 -6.92
C ARG A 55 34.30 -8.50 -5.43
N LEU A 56 35.19 -9.28 -4.84
CA LEU A 56 35.22 -9.57 -3.39
C LEU A 56 35.44 -8.30 -2.57
N LYS A 57 36.31 -7.39 -3.03
CA LYS A 57 36.55 -6.10 -2.38
C LYS A 57 35.29 -5.23 -2.39
N MET A 58 34.59 -5.17 -3.52
CA MET A 58 33.30 -4.46 -3.65
C MET A 58 32.21 -5.10 -2.77
N MET A 59 32.10 -6.42 -2.76
CA MET A 59 31.13 -7.14 -1.91
C MET A 59 31.42 -6.96 -0.43
N LYS A 60 32.69 -6.95 0.01
CA LYS A 60 33.06 -6.65 1.41
C LYS A 60 32.67 -5.23 1.81
N LYS A 61 32.87 -4.25 0.92
CA LYS A 61 32.44 -2.87 1.16
C LYS A 61 30.92 -2.80 1.29
N HIS A 62 30.19 -3.43 0.38
CA HIS A 62 28.72 -3.49 0.45
C HIS A 62 28.22 -4.19 1.72
N ALA A 63 28.85 -5.30 2.13
CA ALA A 63 28.51 -5.99 3.37
C ALA A 63 28.74 -5.10 4.62
N SER A 64 29.80 -4.29 4.63
CA SER A 64 30.03 -3.29 5.67
C SER A 64 28.92 -2.23 5.69
N ASP A 65 28.51 -1.73 4.52
CA ASP A 65 27.44 -0.73 4.41
C ASP A 65 26.08 -1.30 4.86
N VAL A 66 25.79 -2.56 4.52
CA VAL A 66 24.59 -3.28 4.98
C VAL A 66 24.62 -3.50 6.49
N THR A 67 25.78 -3.82 7.06
CA THR A 67 25.95 -3.98 8.52
C THR A 67 25.68 -2.66 9.24
N ALA A 68 26.22 -1.55 8.74
CA ALA A 68 25.95 -0.21 9.29
C ALA A 68 24.46 0.17 9.21
N ARG A 69 23.78 -0.17 8.10
CA ARG A 69 22.32 0.03 7.97
C ARG A 69 21.53 -0.86 8.94
N HIS A 70 21.95 -2.10 9.12
CA HIS A 70 21.33 -3.02 10.08
C HIS A 70 21.44 -2.48 11.51
N GLU A 71 22.63 -2.02 11.93
CA GLU A 71 22.83 -1.41 13.24
C GLU A 71 21.98 -0.13 13.43
N PHE A 72 21.87 0.70 12.39
CA PHE A 72 21.01 1.87 12.41
C PHE A 72 19.53 1.50 12.57
N ASN A 73 19.05 0.54 11.78
CA ASN A 73 17.67 0.05 11.87
C ASN A 73 17.39 -0.61 13.23
N GLN A 74 18.36 -1.32 13.80
CA GLN A 74 18.23 -1.94 15.12
C GLN A 74 18.11 -0.87 16.23
N LYS A 75 18.85 0.24 16.13
CA LYS A 75 18.68 1.39 17.03
C LYS A 75 17.30 2.02 16.90
N LEU A 76 16.83 2.22 15.66
CA LEU A 76 15.51 2.77 15.39
C LEU A 76 14.40 1.86 15.95
N LEU A 77 14.52 0.55 15.80
CA LEU A 77 13.59 -0.42 16.38
C LEU A 77 13.61 -0.41 17.91
N ALA A 78 14.78 -0.28 18.53
CA ALA A 78 14.87 -0.17 19.99
C ALA A 78 14.20 1.11 20.51
N GLU A 79 14.37 2.23 19.81
CA GLU A 79 13.75 3.52 20.17
C GLU A 79 12.23 3.48 19.97
N HIS A 80 11.74 2.86 18.90
CA HIS A 80 10.31 2.59 18.73
C HIS A 80 9.76 1.64 19.80
N SER A 81 10.49 0.60 20.19
CA SER A 81 10.07 -0.29 21.29
C SER A 81 9.93 0.47 22.61
N ALA A 82 10.90 1.34 22.93
CA ALA A 82 10.82 2.19 24.12
C ALA A 82 9.64 3.17 24.05
N GLN A 83 9.33 3.70 22.86
CA GLN A 83 8.14 4.54 22.67
C GLN A 83 6.85 3.73 22.91
N MET A 84 6.74 2.51 22.39
CA MET A 84 5.59 1.65 22.62
C MET A 84 5.41 1.31 24.11
N GLU A 85 6.49 1.08 24.84
CA GLU A 85 6.45 0.85 26.30
C GLU A 85 5.96 2.08 27.07
N THR A 86 6.35 3.29 26.65
CA THR A 86 5.86 4.52 27.28
C THR A 86 4.39 4.79 26.96
N GLU A 87 3.93 4.53 25.74
CA GLU A 87 2.52 4.61 25.37
C GLU A 87 1.66 3.59 26.12
N ASP A 88 2.14 2.34 26.27
CA ASP A 88 1.46 1.31 27.05
C ASP A 88 1.37 1.68 28.54
N HIS A 89 2.43 2.27 29.11
CA HIS A 89 2.37 2.80 30.48
C HIS A 89 1.30 3.91 30.62
N LEU A 90 1.23 4.84 29.66
CA LEU A 90 0.21 5.92 29.66
C LEU A 90 -1.20 5.35 29.51
N TYR A 91 -1.39 4.33 28.68
CA TYR A 91 -2.65 3.62 28.52
C TYR A 91 -3.10 2.96 29.83
N ARG A 92 -2.21 2.25 30.53
CA ARG A 92 -2.50 1.67 31.85
C ARG A 92 -2.85 2.74 32.89
N LEU A 93 -2.13 3.86 32.89
CA LEU A 93 -2.44 4.99 33.78
C LEU A 93 -3.85 5.52 33.52
N SER A 94 -4.23 5.68 32.25
CA SER A 94 -5.59 6.08 31.85
C SER A 94 -6.65 5.06 32.26
N GLY A 95 -6.36 3.75 32.16
CA GLY A 95 -7.28 2.71 32.62
C GLY A 95 -7.48 2.72 34.15
N ASN A 96 -6.42 3.02 34.90
CA ASN A 96 -6.48 3.17 36.35
C ASN A 96 -7.29 4.40 36.76
N THR A 97 -7.11 5.54 36.08
CA THR A 97 -7.90 6.74 36.36
C THR A 97 -9.37 6.54 35.98
N GLU A 98 -9.67 5.90 34.86
CA GLU A 98 -11.03 5.52 34.49
C GLU A 98 -11.67 4.62 35.55
N SER A 99 -10.93 3.63 36.06
CA SER A 99 -11.41 2.74 37.12
C SER A 99 -11.69 3.49 38.42
N SER A 100 -10.84 4.45 38.80
CA SER A 100 -11.05 5.32 39.97
C SER A 100 -12.30 6.18 39.80
N LEU A 101 -12.48 6.81 38.64
CA LEU A 101 -13.66 7.63 38.33
C LEU A 101 -14.94 6.80 38.31
N ARG A 102 -14.89 5.57 37.79
CA ARG A 102 -16.01 4.62 37.86
C ARG A 102 -16.36 4.25 39.30
N GLN A 103 -15.37 4.13 40.18
CA GLN A 103 -15.61 3.87 41.60
C GLN A 103 -16.25 5.07 42.30
N GLU A 104 -15.73 6.28 42.09
CA GLU A 104 -16.32 7.52 42.60
C GLU A 104 -17.76 7.70 42.11
N THR A 105 -18.03 7.40 40.83
CA THR A 105 -19.39 7.45 40.27
C THR A 105 -20.34 6.50 41.02
N ARG A 106 -19.90 5.27 41.32
CA ARG A 106 -20.71 4.32 42.10
C ARG A 106 -20.95 4.76 43.54
N GLU A 107 -19.97 5.41 44.16
CA GLU A 107 -20.12 5.98 45.51
C GLU A 107 -21.14 7.11 45.50
N LEU A 108 -21.09 8.01 44.50
CA LEU A 108 -22.06 9.08 44.31
C LEU A 108 -23.48 8.56 44.00
N GLU A 109 -23.61 7.53 43.17
CA GLU A 109 -24.91 6.87 42.90
C GLU A 109 -25.51 6.27 44.18
N LYS A 110 -24.68 5.69 45.05
CA LYS A 110 -25.10 5.14 46.34
C LYS A 110 -25.56 6.24 47.29
N GLU A 111 -24.83 7.35 47.37
CA GLU A 111 -25.23 8.52 48.16
C GLU A 111 -26.54 9.13 47.64
N TRP A 112 -26.69 9.25 46.33
CA TRP A 112 -27.92 9.73 45.69
C TRP A 112 -29.12 8.83 46.01
N ALA A 113 -28.95 7.51 45.95
CA ALA A 113 -29.99 6.55 46.31
C ALA A 113 -30.38 6.66 47.80
N ASP A 114 -29.42 6.91 48.69
CA ASP A 114 -29.70 7.06 50.12
C ASP A 114 -30.42 8.38 50.44
N VAL A 115 -30.02 9.47 49.77
CA VAL A 115 -30.74 10.76 49.83
C VAL A 115 -32.17 10.60 49.33
N ASN A 116 -32.39 9.93 48.20
CA ASN A 116 -33.74 9.71 47.67
C ASN A 116 -34.62 8.86 48.60
N ARG A 117 -34.05 7.84 49.27
CA ARG A 117 -34.78 7.10 50.31
C ARG A 117 -35.17 8.00 51.48
N ARG A 118 -34.27 8.89 51.92
CA ARG A 118 -34.55 9.85 53.00
C ARG A 118 -35.65 10.81 52.61
N VAL A 119 -35.61 11.37 51.40
CA VAL A 119 -36.66 12.25 50.85
C VAL A 119 -38.00 11.52 50.82
N SER A 120 -38.05 10.30 50.28
CA SER A 120 -39.28 9.53 50.20
C SER A 120 -39.85 9.14 51.59
N CYS A 121 -38.99 8.96 52.59
CA CYS A 121 -39.42 8.73 53.97
C CYS A 121 -40.02 10.00 54.60
N VAL A 122 -39.41 11.17 54.35
CA VAL A 122 -39.92 12.47 54.80
C VAL A 122 -41.25 12.81 54.13
N GLU A 123 -41.40 12.54 52.83
CA GLU A 123 -42.67 12.71 52.11
C GLU A 123 -43.79 11.84 52.70
N LYS A 124 -43.50 10.59 53.07
CA LYS A 124 -44.46 9.70 53.72
C LYS A 124 -44.88 10.20 55.10
N GLU A 125 -43.94 10.72 55.90
CA GLU A 125 -44.23 11.33 57.21
C GLU A 125 -45.00 12.66 57.04
N LEU A 126 -44.71 13.45 56.00
CA LEU A 126 -45.45 14.67 55.68
C LEU A 126 -46.91 14.35 55.29
N LEU A 127 -47.13 13.31 54.49
CA LEU A 127 -48.47 12.81 54.14
C LEU A 127 -49.24 12.31 55.36
N LYS A 128 -48.55 11.65 56.30
CA LYS A 128 -49.15 11.15 57.54
C LYS A 128 -49.52 12.29 58.50
N THR A 129 -48.63 13.26 58.69
CA THR A 129 -48.89 14.46 59.50
C THR A 129 -50.00 15.32 58.88
N THR A 130 -50.04 15.46 57.56
CA THR A 130 -51.12 16.15 56.85
C THR A 130 -52.47 15.47 57.04
N ARG A 131 -52.54 14.12 56.96
CA ARG A 131 -53.79 13.38 57.28
C ARG A 131 -54.21 13.54 58.74
N ASN A 132 -53.26 13.55 59.67
CA ASN A 132 -53.54 13.78 61.09
C ASN A 132 -54.04 15.20 61.34
N LEU A 133 -53.50 16.20 60.63
CA LEU A 133 -53.96 17.59 60.67
C LEU A 133 -55.40 17.74 60.15
N VAL A 134 -55.75 17.02 59.08
CA VAL A 134 -57.13 17.00 58.55
C VAL A 134 -58.09 16.34 59.53
N LYS A 135 -57.70 15.24 60.17
CA LYS A 135 -58.50 14.59 61.23
C LYS A 135 -58.65 15.51 62.45
N ALA A 136 -57.58 16.18 62.87
CA ALA A 136 -57.60 17.15 63.96
C ALA A 136 -58.49 18.36 63.66
N LYS A 137 -58.51 18.85 62.41
CA LYS A 137 -59.43 19.89 61.96
C LYS A 137 -60.89 19.46 62.01
N GLN A 138 -61.19 18.21 61.65
CA GLN A 138 -62.54 17.66 61.72
C GLN A 138 -63.02 17.48 63.17
N THR A 139 -62.14 17.08 64.09
CA THR A 139 -62.48 17.03 65.53
C THR A 139 -62.66 18.42 66.13
N VAL A 140 -61.80 19.39 65.78
CA VAL A 140 -61.95 20.78 66.26
C VAL A 140 -63.28 21.40 65.79
N HIS A 141 -63.71 21.11 64.57
CA HIS A 141 -64.99 21.60 64.06
C HIS A 141 -66.20 20.97 64.78
N PHE A 142 -66.09 19.68 65.16
CA PHE A 142 -67.09 19.00 65.99
C PHE A 142 -67.11 19.53 67.43
N ASP A 143 -65.95 19.89 67.97
CA ASP A 143 -65.82 20.45 69.32
C ASP A 143 -66.31 21.91 69.38
N GLU A 144 -66.15 22.71 68.31
CA GLU A 144 -66.72 24.06 68.17
C GLU A 144 -68.26 24.06 68.23
N ASP A 145 -68.91 23.06 67.64
CA ASP A 145 -70.38 22.92 67.66
C ASP A 145 -70.92 22.43 69.04
N ASN A 146 -70.10 21.73 69.82
CA ASN A 146 -70.41 21.33 71.18
C ASN A 146 -70.12 22.44 72.19
N LEU A 147 -69.08 23.26 71.97
CA LEU A 147 -68.74 24.44 72.77
C LEU A 147 -69.85 25.50 72.72
N ARG A 148 -70.47 25.70 71.55
CA ARG A 148 -71.60 26.64 71.39
C ARG A 148 -72.84 26.25 72.20
N LYS A 149 -72.99 24.97 72.57
CA LYS A 149 -74.05 24.47 73.48
C LYS A 149 -73.67 24.51 74.96
N CYS A 150 -72.37 24.53 75.28
CA CYS A 150 -71.87 24.65 76.64
C CYS A 150 -71.72 26.12 77.09
N GLU A 151 -71.56 27.06 76.16
CA GLU A 151 -71.48 28.51 76.43
C GLU A 151 -72.78 29.10 77.02
N GLU A 152 -73.92 28.43 76.86
CA GLU A 152 -75.19 28.81 77.49
C GLU A 152 -75.28 28.42 78.98
N MET A 153 -74.36 27.60 79.51
CA MET A 153 -74.46 27.07 80.89
C MET A 153 -73.43 27.58 81.91
N LEU A 154 -72.33 28.23 81.53
CA LEU A 154 -71.24 28.54 82.46
C LEU A 154 -71.15 30.02 82.86
N ALA A 155 -72.20 30.48 83.56
CA ALA A 155 -72.24 31.71 84.32
C ALA A 155 -71.46 31.63 85.67
N GLN A 156 -70.30 30.95 85.71
CA GLN A 156 -69.55 30.67 86.97
C GLN A 156 -68.12 31.24 86.90
N LYS A 157 -68.00 32.56 86.91
CA LYS A 157 -66.84 33.40 86.53
C LYS A 157 -65.65 33.51 87.51
N GLU A 158 -65.47 32.64 88.51
CA GLU A 158 -64.49 32.89 89.59
C GLU A 158 -63.27 31.95 89.68
N GLU A 159 -63.23 30.81 88.97
CA GLU A 159 -62.03 29.94 88.92
C GLU A 159 -61.03 30.33 87.78
N ASP A 160 -61.47 31.08 86.77
CA ASP A 160 -60.65 31.38 85.57
C ASP A 160 -59.46 32.31 85.83
N ASN A 161 -59.53 33.19 86.84
CA ASN A 161 -58.46 34.15 87.08
C ASN A 161 -57.17 33.51 87.63
N GLN A 162 -57.26 32.37 88.33
CA GLN A 162 -56.07 31.66 88.81
C GLN A 162 -55.44 30.77 87.72
N LEU A 163 -56.25 30.32 86.76
CA LEU A 163 -55.79 29.48 85.66
C LEU A 163 -55.04 30.29 84.58
N ILE A 164 -55.49 31.52 84.29
CA ILE A 164 -54.85 32.46 83.34
C ILE A 164 -53.42 32.82 83.78
N GLU A 165 -53.17 33.01 85.08
CA GLU A 165 -51.84 33.35 85.59
C GLU A 165 -50.84 32.19 85.47
N SER A 166 -51.34 30.94 85.49
CA SER A 166 -50.53 29.74 85.24
C SER A 166 -50.20 29.54 83.76
N TYR A 167 -51.15 29.84 82.86
CA TYR A 167 -50.96 29.75 81.41
C TYR A 167 -50.01 30.83 80.88
N MET A 168 -50.06 32.06 81.40
CA MET A 168 -49.10 33.11 81.00
C MET A 168 -47.65 32.75 81.32
N LYS A 169 -47.38 32.05 82.43
CA LYS A 169 -46.04 31.54 82.76
C LYS A 169 -45.61 30.41 81.82
N HIS A 170 -46.52 29.51 81.46
CA HIS A 170 -46.23 28.41 80.55
C HIS A 170 -46.00 28.92 79.12
N ASP A 171 -46.78 29.90 78.67
CA ASP A 171 -46.63 30.53 77.36
C ASP A 171 -45.33 31.34 77.25
N ALA A 172 -44.93 32.06 78.31
CA ALA A 172 -43.64 32.75 78.34
C ALA A 172 -42.44 31.79 78.26
N GLN A 173 -42.56 30.59 78.85
CA GLN A 173 -41.54 29.55 78.79
C GLN A 173 -41.49 28.88 77.40
N LYS A 174 -42.66 28.58 76.82
CA LYS A 174 -42.80 28.06 75.46
C LYS A 174 -42.27 29.05 74.40
N TYR A 175 -42.53 30.34 74.59
CA TYR A 175 -42.03 31.40 73.74
C TYR A 175 -40.50 31.47 73.75
N LYS A 176 -39.86 31.37 74.92
CA LYS A 176 -38.39 31.33 75.01
C LYS A 176 -37.78 30.12 74.31
N GLU A 177 -38.38 28.94 74.44
CA GLU A 177 -37.93 27.72 73.75
C GLU A 177 -38.06 27.86 72.22
N LEU A 178 -39.19 28.39 71.75
CA LEU A 178 -39.43 28.60 70.33
C LEU A 178 -38.51 29.67 69.74
N GLU A 179 -38.23 30.75 70.47
CA GLU A 179 -37.32 31.81 70.02
C GLU A 179 -35.86 31.31 69.96
N GLN A 180 -35.42 30.50 70.93
CA GLN A 180 -34.11 29.83 70.87
C GLN A 180 -34.02 28.85 69.68
N LYS A 181 -35.10 28.15 69.38
CA LYS A 181 -35.18 27.23 68.24
C LYS A 181 -35.15 27.99 66.91
N ARG A 182 -35.85 29.14 66.82
CA ARG A 182 -35.82 30.04 65.68
C ARG A 182 -34.41 30.59 65.43
N GLN A 183 -33.69 31.00 66.48
CA GLN A 183 -32.31 31.49 66.37
C GLN A 183 -31.34 30.41 65.91
N LYS A 184 -31.45 29.17 66.41
CA LYS A 184 -30.64 28.04 65.91
C LYS A 184 -30.90 27.73 64.44
N LEU A 185 -32.17 27.61 64.06
CA LEU A 185 -32.55 27.35 62.67
C LEU A 185 -32.13 28.48 61.73
N SER A 186 -32.17 29.73 62.18
CA SER A 186 -31.67 30.88 61.41
C SER A 186 -30.16 30.82 61.21
N GLY A 187 -29.39 30.36 62.21
CA GLY A 187 -27.96 30.15 62.09
C GLY A 187 -27.61 29.01 61.13
N GLU A 188 -28.32 27.88 61.22
CA GLU A 188 -28.17 26.74 60.30
C GLU A 188 -28.48 27.15 58.85
N LEU A 189 -29.55 27.91 58.64
CA LEU A 189 -29.94 28.39 57.32
C LEU A 189 -28.87 29.30 56.70
N GLU A 190 -28.19 30.13 57.50
CA GLU A 190 -27.09 30.97 57.03
C GLU A 190 -25.83 30.14 56.69
N THR A 191 -25.54 29.08 57.47
CA THR A 191 -24.46 28.14 57.11
C THR A 191 -24.74 27.38 55.82
N TYR A 192 -25.99 26.98 55.57
CA TYR A 192 -26.37 26.34 54.31
C TYR A 192 -26.30 27.31 53.14
N ARG A 193 -26.69 28.59 53.33
CA ARG A 193 -26.54 29.62 52.30
C ARG A 193 -25.06 29.81 51.92
N GLN A 194 -24.17 29.89 52.90
CA GLN A 194 -22.73 30.01 52.63
C GLN A 194 -22.16 28.78 51.92
N ALA A 195 -22.62 27.56 52.27
CA ALA A 195 -22.21 26.34 51.59
C ALA A 195 -22.70 26.29 50.12
N ILE A 196 -23.93 26.74 49.86
CA ILE A 196 -24.50 26.82 48.51
C ILE A 196 -23.74 27.84 47.67
N VAL A 197 -23.45 29.04 48.20
CA VAL A 197 -22.66 30.06 47.49
C VAL A 197 -21.28 29.50 47.12
N LYS A 198 -20.61 28.83 48.07
CA LYS A 198 -19.30 28.22 47.82
C LYS A 198 -19.37 27.13 46.74
N ALA A 199 -20.40 26.29 46.74
CA ALA A 199 -20.59 25.27 45.71
C ALA A 199 -20.89 25.88 44.33
N ILE A 200 -21.64 26.99 44.29
CA ILE A 200 -21.89 27.73 43.03
C ILE A 200 -20.59 28.32 42.49
N ASP A 201 -19.76 28.91 43.34
CA ASP A 201 -18.46 29.47 42.95
C ASP A 201 -17.52 28.37 42.41
N GLU A 202 -17.46 27.21 43.07
CA GLU A 202 -16.68 26.04 42.62
C GLU A 202 -17.17 25.51 41.26
N VAL A 203 -18.49 25.47 41.02
CA VAL A 203 -19.05 25.08 39.72
C VAL A 203 -18.71 26.09 38.64
N GLN A 204 -18.75 27.40 38.94
CA GLN A 204 -18.36 28.44 37.99
C GLN A 204 -16.87 28.38 37.63
N GLU A 205 -15.99 28.12 38.60
CA GLU A 205 -14.57 27.91 38.33
C GLU A 205 -14.34 26.70 37.41
N MET A 206 -15.04 25.59 37.64
CA MET A 206 -14.95 24.39 36.82
C MET A 206 -15.50 24.62 35.40
N GLU A 207 -16.57 25.39 35.25
CA GLU A 207 -17.12 25.78 33.94
C GLU A 207 -16.11 26.63 33.15
N ILE A 208 -15.44 27.59 33.79
CA ILE A 208 -14.38 28.40 33.18
C ILE A 208 -13.19 27.51 32.74
N VAL A 209 -12.80 26.54 33.56
CA VAL A 209 -11.72 25.59 33.22
C VAL A 209 -12.10 24.71 32.04
N LEU A 210 -13.33 24.19 32.00
CA LEU A 210 -13.84 23.38 30.89
C LEU A 210 -13.85 24.18 29.59
N ASP A 211 -14.32 25.43 29.62
CA ASP A 211 -14.40 26.29 28.45
C ASP A 211 -13.00 26.66 27.92
N ARG A 212 -12.02 26.80 28.82
CA ARG A 212 -10.61 27.02 28.46
C ARG A 212 -9.98 25.76 27.85
N THR A 213 -10.25 24.59 28.42
CA THR A 213 -9.77 23.28 27.92
C THR A 213 -10.38 22.96 26.55
N ALA A 214 -11.66 23.27 26.33
CA ALA A 214 -12.32 23.12 25.04
C ALA A 214 -11.67 23.98 23.95
N LYS A 215 -11.29 25.22 24.26
CA LYS A 215 -10.54 26.12 23.34
C LYS A 215 -9.17 25.54 22.99
N LEU A 216 -8.40 25.11 23.99
CA LEU A 216 -7.09 24.46 23.78
C LEU A 216 -7.22 23.18 22.94
N TYR A 217 -8.27 22.39 23.15
CA TYR A 217 -8.54 21.19 22.36
C TYR A 217 -8.87 21.52 20.89
N MET A 218 -9.65 22.57 20.64
CA MET A 218 -9.89 23.04 19.27
C MET A 218 -8.62 23.53 18.58
N GLU A 219 -7.73 24.22 19.31
CA GLU A 219 -6.41 24.62 18.80
C GLU A 219 -5.53 23.40 18.48
N ALA A 220 -5.46 22.42 19.38
CA ALA A 220 -4.73 21.16 19.14
C ALA A 220 -5.29 20.39 17.93
N LEU A 221 -6.62 20.36 17.72
CA LEU A 221 -7.24 19.76 16.53
C LEU A 221 -6.94 20.54 15.24
N LYS A 222 -6.70 21.84 15.33
CA LYS A 222 -6.28 22.68 14.20
C LYS A 222 -4.81 22.41 13.85
N GLU A 223 -3.94 22.34 14.85
CA GLU A 223 -2.52 21.99 14.69
C GLU A 223 -2.36 20.57 14.14
N ARG A 224 -3.11 19.59 14.67
CA ARG A 224 -3.13 18.22 14.15
C ARG A 224 -3.52 18.18 12.66
N ARG A 225 -4.54 18.95 12.25
CA ARG A 225 -4.93 19.04 10.84
C ARG A 225 -3.84 19.67 9.98
N GLN A 226 -3.15 20.70 10.48
CA GLN A 226 -2.00 21.28 9.78
C GLN A 226 -0.86 20.29 9.64
N MET A 227 -0.52 19.53 10.69
CA MET A 227 0.49 18.48 10.66
C MET A 227 0.13 17.37 9.68
N ILE A 228 -1.13 16.92 9.65
CA ILE A 228 -1.60 15.92 8.68
C ILE A 228 -1.47 16.47 7.25
N ASN A 229 -1.80 17.74 7.01
CA ASN A 229 -1.64 18.35 5.69
C ASN A 229 -0.17 18.45 5.28
N GLN A 230 0.72 18.86 6.18
CA GLN A 230 2.17 18.91 5.93
C GLN A 230 2.75 17.51 5.68
N TRP A 231 2.29 16.51 6.44
CA TRP A 231 2.66 15.11 6.23
C TRP A 231 2.16 14.61 4.87
N THR A 232 0.92 14.89 4.51
CA THR A 232 0.34 14.53 3.20
C THR A 232 1.10 15.16 2.04
N GLN A 233 1.49 16.43 2.16
CA GLN A 233 2.35 17.09 1.18
C GLN A 233 3.73 16.43 1.09
N SER A 234 4.32 16.06 2.24
CA SER A 234 5.61 15.37 2.28
C SER A 234 5.53 13.97 1.63
N VAL A 235 4.45 13.23 1.87
CA VAL A 235 4.18 11.93 1.21
C VAL A 235 4.01 12.11 -0.30
N ASN A 236 3.34 13.17 -0.75
CA ASN A 236 3.21 13.46 -2.18
C ASN A 236 4.56 13.78 -2.83
N VAL A 237 5.44 14.53 -2.15
CA VAL A 237 6.81 14.79 -2.62
C VAL A 237 7.63 13.49 -2.65
N LEU A 238 7.47 12.60 -1.67
CA LEU A 238 8.12 11.29 -1.68
C LEU A 238 7.63 10.42 -2.84
N ARG A 239 6.32 10.35 -3.09
CA ARG A 239 5.76 9.65 -4.26
C ARG A 239 6.26 10.22 -5.58
N GLN A 240 6.38 11.54 -5.66
CA GLN A 240 6.95 12.20 -6.84
C GLN A 240 8.43 11.81 -7.03
N ARG A 241 9.22 11.80 -5.94
CA ARG A 241 10.61 11.31 -5.99
C ARG A 241 10.71 9.84 -6.37
N ASP A 242 9.83 8.99 -5.87
CA ASP A 242 9.81 7.58 -6.26
C ASP A 242 9.49 7.42 -7.75
N ASN A 243 8.55 8.20 -8.28
CA ASN A 243 8.29 8.24 -9.72
C ASN A 243 9.50 8.76 -10.52
N ASP A 244 10.18 9.79 -10.03
CA ASP A 244 11.40 10.33 -10.67
C ASP A 244 12.54 9.30 -10.63
N ILE A 245 12.67 8.54 -9.54
CA ILE A 245 13.62 7.43 -9.41
C ILE A 245 13.27 6.32 -10.39
N GLN A 246 12.00 5.93 -10.50
CA GLN A 246 11.55 4.92 -11.46
C GLN A 246 11.80 5.37 -12.91
N ASN A 247 11.56 6.63 -13.23
CA ASN A 247 11.88 7.20 -14.54
C ASN A 247 13.39 7.19 -14.79
N SER A 248 14.20 7.58 -13.80
CA SER A 248 15.66 7.52 -13.88
C SER A 248 16.17 6.09 -14.05
N LEU A 249 15.54 5.10 -13.40
CA LEU A 249 15.87 3.68 -13.57
C LEU A 249 15.53 3.19 -14.98
N LYS A 250 14.38 3.57 -15.53
CA LYS A 250 14.01 3.30 -16.92
C LYS A 250 14.99 3.94 -17.90
N GLU A 251 15.39 5.19 -17.67
CA GLU A 251 16.42 5.85 -18.46
C GLU A 251 17.76 5.10 -18.36
N ILE A 252 18.19 4.68 -17.17
CA ILE A 252 19.40 3.86 -16.99
C ILE A 252 19.28 2.51 -17.72
N GLU A 253 18.12 1.86 -17.70
CA GLU A 253 17.89 0.61 -18.43
C GLU A 253 17.96 0.82 -19.93
N THR A 254 17.30 1.85 -20.48
CA THR A 254 17.43 2.19 -21.90
C THR A 254 18.86 2.52 -22.28
N LEU A 255 19.61 3.25 -21.43
CA LEU A 255 21.03 3.52 -21.64
C LEU A 255 21.88 2.26 -21.57
N ARG A 256 21.55 1.28 -20.72
CA ARG A 256 22.21 -0.03 -20.68
C ARG A 256 21.88 -0.90 -21.88
N GLU A 257 20.67 -0.79 -22.43
CA GLU A 257 20.27 -1.45 -23.67
C GLU A 257 21.09 -0.86 -24.84
N ILE A 258 21.18 0.47 -24.91
CA ILE A 258 22.01 1.18 -25.88
C ILE A 258 23.49 0.83 -25.69
N ASP A 259 23.99 0.77 -24.45
CA ASP A 259 25.38 0.37 -24.17
C ASP A 259 25.65 -1.08 -24.59
N ARG A 260 24.72 -2.00 -24.35
CA ARG A 260 24.80 -3.39 -24.85
C ARG A 260 24.80 -3.44 -26.37
N GLU A 261 23.91 -2.71 -27.03
CA GLU A 261 23.84 -2.65 -28.49
C GLU A 261 25.11 -2.02 -29.08
N LYS A 262 25.62 -0.94 -28.48
CA LYS A 262 26.89 -0.30 -28.88
C LYS A 262 28.07 -1.22 -28.64
N LYS A 263 28.11 -1.95 -27.53
CA LYS A 263 29.14 -2.93 -27.22
C LYS A 263 29.12 -4.09 -28.22
N ASN A 264 27.95 -4.63 -28.55
CA ASN A 264 27.82 -5.68 -29.58
C ASN A 264 28.28 -5.17 -30.95
N ASN A 265 27.85 -3.96 -31.34
CA ASN A 265 28.34 -3.33 -32.57
C ASN A 265 29.87 -3.13 -32.55
N LEU A 266 30.44 -2.77 -31.40
CA LEU A 266 31.88 -2.55 -31.24
C LEU A 266 32.64 -3.87 -31.26
N GLU A 267 32.10 -4.94 -30.67
CA GLU A 267 32.63 -6.30 -30.75
C GLU A 267 32.56 -6.85 -32.18
N GLU A 268 31.45 -6.62 -32.90
CA GLU A 268 31.32 -6.96 -34.32
C GLU A 268 32.33 -6.19 -35.19
N VAL A 269 32.49 -4.88 -34.94
CA VAL A 269 33.48 -4.04 -35.63
C VAL A 269 34.90 -4.46 -35.26
N GLU A 270 35.18 -4.83 -34.02
CA GLU A 270 36.49 -5.30 -33.57
C GLU A 270 36.81 -6.68 -34.15
N GLN A 271 35.82 -7.57 -34.24
CA GLN A 271 35.95 -8.88 -34.88
C GLN A 271 36.16 -8.71 -36.39
N PHE A 272 35.36 -7.85 -37.04
CA PHE A 272 35.56 -7.49 -38.43
C PHE A 272 36.95 -6.88 -38.66
N LEU A 273 37.42 -5.99 -37.77
CA LEU A 273 38.76 -5.40 -37.86
C LEU A 273 39.85 -6.47 -37.67
N LYS A 274 39.69 -7.39 -36.71
CA LYS A 274 40.61 -8.52 -36.51
C LYS A 274 40.66 -9.41 -37.75
N ASP A 275 39.51 -9.71 -38.33
CA ASP A 275 39.40 -10.48 -39.56
C ASP A 275 40.05 -9.73 -40.73
N GLN A 276 39.83 -8.41 -40.87
CA GLN A 276 40.51 -7.58 -41.86
C GLN A 276 42.02 -7.46 -41.62
N ILE A 277 42.49 -7.45 -40.37
CA ILE A 277 43.92 -7.46 -40.04
C ILE A 277 44.53 -8.81 -40.45
N VAL A 278 43.85 -9.93 -40.15
CA VAL A 278 44.30 -11.27 -40.57
C VAL A 278 44.31 -11.37 -42.09
N ASN A 279 43.26 -10.88 -42.75
CA ASN A 279 43.13 -10.92 -44.20
C ASN A 279 44.18 -9.99 -44.86
N ASN A 280 44.42 -8.80 -44.32
CA ASN A 280 45.48 -7.90 -44.77
C ASN A 280 46.87 -8.52 -44.52
N LYS A 281 47.07 -9.22 -43.41
CA LYS A 281 48.33 -9.92 -43.13
C LYS A 281 48.56 -11.10 -44.09
N GLN A 282 47.50 -11.83 -44.42
CA GLN A 282 47.52 -12.86 -45.47
C GLN A 282 47.79 -12.25 -46.84
N LEU A 283 47.15 -11.11 -47.18
CA LEU A 283 47.42 -10.36 -48.40
C LEU A 283 48.86 -9.83 -48.41
N GLU A 284 49.40 -9.33 -47.30
CA GLU A 284 50.80 -8.92 -47.18
C GLU A 284 51.75 -10.10 -47.32
N GLU A 285 51.40 -11.29 -46.80
CA GLU A 285 52.16 -12.52 -47.02
C GLU A 285 52.09 -12.97 -48.48
N HIS A 286 50.92 -12.89 -49.12
CA HIS A 286 50.76 -13.15 -50.55
C HIS A 286 51.50 -12.13 -51.42
N ILE A 287 51.49 -10.85 -51.04
CA ILE A 287 52.27 -9.79 -51.69
C ILE A 287 53.75 -10.07 -51.48
N LYS A 288 54.22 -10.39 -50.28
CA LYS A 288 55.62 -10.76 -50.01
C LYS A 288 56.04 -12.01 -50.77
N GLN A 289 55.16 -13.00 -50.88
CA GLN A 289 55.41 -14.20 -51.66
C GLN A 289 55.49 -13.87 -53.15
N SER A 290 54.56 -13.06 -53.66
CA SER A 290 54.57 -12.55 -55.03
C SER A 290 55.78 -11.67 -55.30
N GLU A 291 56.21 -10.85 -54.34
CA GLU A 291 57.41 -10.02 -54.40
C GLU A 291 58.68 -10.88 -54.40
N LYS A 292 58.74 -11.95 -53.61
CA LYS A 292 59.82 -12.94 -53.69
C LYS A 292 59.84 -13.64 -55.04
N GLU A 293 58.68 -14.03 -55.58
CA GLU A 293 58.55 -14.60 -56.92
C GLU A 293 58.95 -13.59 -58.01
N LEU A 294 58.64 -12.31 -57.81
CA LEU A 294 58.98 -11.23 -58.71
C LEU A 294 60.46 -10.85 -58.60
N VAL A 295 61.07 -10.92 -57.41
CA VAL A 295 62.52 -10.76 -57.19
C VAL A 295 63.26 -11.93 -57.81
N THR A 296 62.85 -13.17 -57.58
CA THR A 296 63.47 -14.34 -58.22
C THR A 296 63.29 -14.33 -59.74
N SER A 297 62.15 -13.85 -60.24
CA SER A 297 61.93 -13.65 -61.68
C SER A 297 62.77 -12.50 -62.22
N ARG A 298 62.91 -11.39 -61.49
CA ARG A 298 63.83 -10.28 -61.82
C ARG A 298 65.28 -10.70 -61.75
N GLU A 299 65.63 -11.63 -60.88
CA GLU A 299 66.99 -12.14 -60.72
C GLU A 299 67.32 -13.18 -61.79
N LYS A 300 66.34 -13.99 -62.21
CA LYS A 300 66.42 -14.77 -63.45
C LYS A 300 66.51 -13.85 -64.67
N GLN A 301 65.69 -12.81 -64.75
CA GLN A 301 65.75 -11.83 -65.82
C GLN A 301 67.09 -11.10 -65.79
N ARG A 302 67.63 -10.74 -64.62
CA ARG A 302 68.94 -10.12 -64.46
C ARG A 302 70.06 -11.07 -64.85
N LYS A 303 69.99 -12.36 -64.49
CA LYS A 303 70.94 -13.37 -64.96
C LYS A 303 70.86 -13.56 -66.47
N ILE A 304 69.67 -13.57 -67.05
CA ILE A 304 69.48 -13.61 -68.51
C ILE A 304 70.01 -12.31 -69.15
N THR A 305 69.79 -11.15 -68.53
CA THR A 305 70.34 -9.86 -69.01
C THR A 305 71.85 -9.82 -68.84
N GLU A 306 72.41 -10.36 -67.76
CA GLU A 306 73.85 -10.50 -67.55
C GLU A 306 74.45 -11.51 -68.55
N GLU A 307 73.76 -12.59 -68.88
CA GLU A 307 74.13 -13.50 -69.95
C GLU A 307 74.02 -12.82 -71.31
N ILE A 308 72.96 -12.06 -71.58
CA ILE A 308 72.81 -11.24 -72.79
C ILE A 308 73.89 -10.16 -72.85
N ASP A 309 74.26 -9.55 -71.72
CA ASP A 309 75.32 -8.56 -71.63
C ASP A 309 76.69 -9.21 -71.79
N ILE A 310 76.91 -10.41 -71.26
CA ILE A 310 78.11 -11.22 -71.51
C ILE A 310 78.16 -11.59 -72.99
N TYR A 311 77.06 -12.04 -73.60
CA TYR A 311 76.98 -12.30 -75.04
C TYR A 311 77.07 -11.03 -75.86
N ALA A 312 76.60 -9.88 -75.36
CA ALA A 312 76.73 -8.59 -76.02
C ALA A 312 78.15 -8.06 -75.88
N ILE A 313 78.83 -8.32 -74.77
CA ILE A 313 80.27 -8.11 -74.56
C ILE A 313 81.04 -9.09 -75.42
N GLU A 314 80.60 -10.32 -75.62
CA GLU A 314 81.24 -11.33 -76.47
C GLU A 314 81.07 -10.95 -77.94
N VAL A 315 79.88 -10.54 -78.36
CA VAL A 315 79.60 -9.96 -79.68
C VAL A 315 80.32 -8.63 -79.83
N HIS A 316 80.43 -7.79 -78.79
CA HIS A 316 81.16 -6.54 -78.82
C HIS A 316 82.67 -6.78 -78.86
N THR A 317 83.20 -7.77 -78.15
CA THR A 317 84.61 -8.15 -78.19
C THR A 317 84.93 -8.85 -79.49
N GLN A 318 84.05 -9.67 -80.06
CA GLN A 318 84.14 -10.21 -81.42
C GLN A 318 84.07 -9.08 -82.46
N ARG A 319 83.13 -8.12 -82.34
CA ARG A 319 83.06 -6.92 -83.19
C ARG A 319 84.26 -5.99 -82.99
N LYS A 320 84.81 -5.92 -81.78
CA LYS A 320 86.00 -5.15 -81.46
C LYS A 320 87.24 -5.89 -81.91
N LEU A 321 87.27 -7.22 -81.96
CA LEU A 321 88.33 -8.03 -82.54
C LEU A 321 88.31 -7.91 -84.06
N VAL A 322 87.14 -8.00 -84.67
CA VAL A 322 86.91 -7.71 -86.10
C VAL A 322 87.23 -6.24 -86.39
N GLY A 323 86.85 -5.33 -85.50
CA GLY A 323 87.14 -3.90 -85.56
C GLY A 323 88.59 -3.56 -85.25
N ASP A 324 89.32 -4.37 -84.48
CA ASP A 324 90.74 -4.28 -84.14
C ASP A 324 91.57 -4.99 -85.21
N LEU A 325 91.02 -5.96 -85.93
CA LEU A 325 91.56 -6.53 -87.16
C LEU A 325 91.38 -5.54 -88.31
N ALA A 326 90.19 -4.93 -88.44
CA ALA A 326 89.92 -3.86 -89.40
C ALA A 326 90.73 -2.61 -89.06
N ARG A 327 90.84 -2.23 -87.77
CA ARG A 327 91.74 -1.17 -87.31
C ARG A 327 93.18 -1.58 -87.42
N ARG A 328 93.63 -2.81 -87.18
CA ARG A 328 95.02 -3.25 -87.46
C ARG A 328 95.32 -3.16 -88.94
N ILE A 329 94.39 -3.52 -89.82
CA ILE A 329 94.51 -3.33 -91.26
C ILE A 329 94.56 -1.83 -91.60
N GLN A 330 93.68 -1.00 -91.02
CA GLN A 330 93.72 0.45 -91.17
C GLN A 330 94.94 1.10 -90.48
N GLN A 331 95.52 0.51 -89.45
CA GLN A 331 96.61 1.01 -88.62
C GLN A 331 97.93 0.53 -89.18
N VAL A 332 98.00 -0.58 -89.92
CA VAL A 332 99.11 -0.89 -90.82
C VAL A 332 99.09 0.08 -92.00
N ARG A 333 97.93 0.33 -92.62
CA ARG A 333 97.77 1.33 -93.69
C ARG A 333 98.01 2.77 -93.22
N ALA A 334 97.59 3.11 -92.00
CA ALA A 334 97.79 4.42 -91.38
C ALA A 334 99.14 4.54 -90.69
N ASN A 335 99.81 3.46 -90.26
CA ASN A 335 101.21 3.51 -89.79
C ASN A 335 102.15 3.70 -90.98
N ALA A 336 101.83 3.16 -92.16
CA ALA A 336 102.54 3.52 -93.39
C ALA A 336 102.36 5.02 -93.72
N LYS A 337 101.15 5.57 -93.53
CA LYS A 337 100.87 7.01 -93.72
C LYS A 337 101.40 7.91 -92.57
N ARG A 338 101.39 7.43 -91.33
CA ARG A 338 101.86 8.15 -90.12
C ARG A 338 103.37 8.11 -90.01
N LYS A 339 104.08 7.03 -90.35
CA LYS A 339 105.55 7.06 -90.44
C LYS A 339 106.00 8.15 -91.43
N LYS A 340 105.21 8.39 -92.48
CA LYS A 340 105.44 9.48 -93.44
C LYS A 340 105.19 10.88 -92.84
N ILE A 341 104.11 11.07 -92.08
CA ILE A 341 103.72 12.35 -91.44
C ILE A 341 104.46 12.61 -90.09
N GLU A 342 104.95 11.57 -89.43
CA GLU A 342 105.67 11.62 -88.14
C GLU A 342 107.13 12.03 -88.33
N ILE A 343 107.70 11.77 -89.51
CA ILE A 343 108.98 12.37 -89.91
C ILE A 343 108.81 13.89 -90.06
N GLU A 344 107.73 14.36 -90.70
CA GLU A 344 107.44 15.81 -90.85
C GLU A 344 107.06 16.48 -89.52
N ASN A 345 106.31 15.83 -88.64
CA ASN A 345 105.86 16.42 -87.37
C ASN A 345 106.89 16.37 -86.23
N LYS A 346 107.88 15.45 -86.25
CA LYS A 346 108.96 15.47 -85.26
C LYS A 346 109.88 16.68 -85.42
N CYS A 347 110.05 17.19 -86.64
CA CYS A 347 110.78 18.44 -86.87
C CYS A 347 110.08 19.65 -86.21
N ILE A 348 108.74 19.69 -86.21
CA ILE A 348 107.96 20.83 -85.69
C ILE A 348 107.81 20.80 -84.15
N LYS A 349 107.86 19.61 -83.52
CA LYS A 349 107.73 19.49 -82.05
C LYS A 349 108.99 19.81 -81.26
N VAL A 350 110.17 19.73 -81.87
CA VAL A 350 111.43 20.13 -81.22
C VAL A 350 111.47 21.64 -80.97
N ASP A 351 110.85 22.44 -81.84
CA ASP A 351 110.83 23.91 -81.71
C ASP A 351 109.85 24.43 -80.65
N ASN A 352 108.72 23.76 -80.41
CA ASN A 352 107.73 24.22 -79.44
C ASN A 352 108.04 23.86 -77.97
N CYS A 353 108.87 22.84 -77.72
CA CYS A 353 109.27 22.50 -76.36
C CYS A 353 110.28 23.49 -75.74
N LYS A 354 111.01 24.25 -76.56
CA LYS A 354 111.92 25.30 -76.07
C LYS A 354 111.17 26.51 -75.49
N LYS A 355 110.04 26.92 -76.07
CA LYS A 355 109.28 28.09 -75.60
C LYS A 355 108.58 27.91 -74.26
N ARG A 356 108.25 26.68 -73.86
CA ARG A 356 107.43 26.43 -72.65
C ARG A 356 108.25 26.33 -71.35
N ILE A 357 109.56 26.28 -71.48
CA ILE A 357 110.47 26.29 -70.32
C ILE A 357 110.70 27.73 -69.83
N ASP A 358 110.64 28.72 -70.74
CA ASP A 358 110.86 30.13 -70.39
C ASP A 358 109.69 30.74 -69.58
N ASP A 359 108.43 30.35 -69.85
CA ASP A 359 107.24 30.94 -69.18
C ASP A 359 107.07 30.51 -67.71
N LEU A 360 107.56 29.33 -67.32
CA LEU A 360 107.39 28.80 -65.96
C LEU A 360 108.41 29.36 -64.96
N MET A 361 109.49 29.99 -65.42
CA MET A 361 110.44 30.66 -64.54
C MET A 361 109.89 31.99 -63.99
N SER A 362 108.99 32.66 -64.71
CA SER A 362 108.46 33.98 -64.31
C SER A 362 107.41 33.94 -63.20
N THR A 363 106.75 32.80 -62.96
CA THR A 363 105.66 32.71 -61.97
C THR A 363 106.13 32.36 -60.56
N LEU A 364 107.39 31.97 -60.41
CA LEU A 364 107.97 31.65 -59.10
C LEU A 364 108.45 32.90 -58.34
N GLU A 365 108.60 34.04 -59.04
CA GLU A 365 109.01 35.32 -58.44
C GLU A 365 107.86 36.04 -57.67
N GLU A 366 106.58 35.67 -57.86
CA GLU A 366 105.45 36.40 -57.27
C GLU A 366 105.00 35.93 -55.86
N ILE A 367 105.52 34.82 -55.33
CA ILE A 367 105.05 34.26 -54.03
C ILE A 367 105.91 34.68 -52.81
N GLU A 368 106.87 35.59 -52.96
CA GLU A 368 107.67 36.11 -51.84
C GLU A 368 107.04 37.26 -51.00
N SER A 369 105.75 37.60 -51.13
CA SER A 369 105.14 38.65 -50.26
C SER A 369 103.73 38.38 -49.69
N GLN A 370 103.69 37.67 -48.55
CA GLN A 370 102.87 37.80 -47.30
C GLN A 370 101.34 38.10 -47.23
N LYS A 371 100.68 37.27 -46.37
CA LYS A 371 99.64 37.50 -45.29
C LYS A 371 98.18 36.99 -45.45
N LEU A 372 97.78 36.13 -44.49
CA LEU A 372 96.43 35.65 -44.10
C LEU A 372 96.00 36.30 -42.75
N ASN A 373 94.68 36.36 -42.41
CA ASN A 373 94.19 36.90 -41.12
C ASN A 373 93.05 36.11 -40.42
N VAL A 374 92.93 36.32 -39.09
CA VAL A 374 92.26 35.53 -38.02
C VAL A 374 90.72 35.65 -37.96
N GLU A 375 90.10 36.51 -38.76
CA GLU A 375 88.69 36.91 -38.65
C GLU A 375 87.66 35.90 -39.19
N GLU A 376 88.04 34.98 -40.08
CA GLU A 376 87.10 33.97 -40.59
C GLU A 376 86.91 32.77 -39.64
N ARG A 377 87.80 32.63 -38.64
CA ARG A 377 87.65 31.63 -37.56
C ARG A 377 86.61 32.05 -36.52
N THR A 378 86.37 33.35 -36.31
CA THR A 378 85.46 33.89 -35.28
C THR A 378 83.98 33.82 -35.69
N LYS A 379 83.67 33.91 -36.98
CA LYS A 379 82.30 33.83 -37.56
C LYS A 379 81.60 32.47 -37.38
N ARG A 380 82.34 31.40 -37.04
CA ARG A 380 81.75 30.06 -36.82
C ARG A 380 81.30 29.82 -35.38
N LEU A 381 81.71 30.64 -34.40
CA LEU A 381 81.32 30.48 -32.98
C LEU A 381 80.08 31.30 -32.58
N GLU A 382 79.78 32.41 -33.27
CA GLU A 382 78.61 33.27 -32.96
C GLU A 382 77.25 32.63 -33.28
N LYS A 383 77.18 31.72 -34.27
CA LYS A 383 75.91 31.06 -34.66
C LYS A 383 75.34 30.07 -33.65
N MET A 384 76.12 29.60 -32.68
CA MET A 384 75.67 28.63 -31.67
C MET A 384 75.03 29.29 -30.44
N ILE A 385 75.35 30.55 -30.13
CA ILE A 385 74.85 31.27 -28.94
C ILE A 385 73.41 31.81 -29.16
N GLU A 386 73.06 32.14 -30.40
CA GLU A 386 71.75 32.71 -30.78
C GLU A 386 70.56 31.72 -30.63
N HIS A 387 70.84 30.42 -30.55
CA HIS A 387 69.82 29.37 -30.44
C HIS A 387 69.29 29.20 -29.00
N ASP A 388 70.13 29.43 -27.98
CA ASP A 388 69.76 29.18 -26.58
C ASP A 388 69.01 30.36 -25.91
N GLU A 389 69.17 31.59 -26.42
CA GLU A 389 68.45 32.77 -25.91
C GLU A 389 66.94 32.75 -26.23
N LYS A 390 66.52 32.07 -27.30
CA LYS A 390 65.09 31.96 -27.67
C LYS A 390 64.27 31.12 -26.69
N ARG A 391 64.87 30.10 -26.07
CA ARG A 391 64.17 29.22 -25.10
C ARG A 391 63.88 29.90 -23.75
N LYS A 392 64.68 30.89 -23.35
CA LYS A 392 64.48 31.67 -22.11
C LYS A 392 63.28 32.65 -22.19
N SER A 393 62.92 33.12 -23.38
CA SER A 393 61.87 34.12 -23.58
C SER A 393 60.43 33.60 -23.39
N VAL A 394 60.22 32.28 -23.51
CA VAL A 394 58.88 31.65 -23.44
C VAL A 394 58.45 31.38 -22.00
N ILE A 395 59.39 31.08 -21.08
CA ILE A 395 59.09 30.82 -19.66
C ILE A 395 58.76 32.11 -18.88
N VAL A 396 59.26 33.27 -19.34
CA VAL A 396 59.03 34.58 -18.71
C VAL A 396 57.64 35.17 -19.02
N LYS A 397 56.95 34.71 -20.07
CA LYS A 397 55.60 35.19 -20.41
C LYS A 397 54.50 34.58 -19.55
N GLU A 398 54.68 33.36 -19.07
CA GLU A 398 53.66 32.64 -18.29
C GLU A 398 53.67 33.02 -16.80
N LEU A 399 54.81 33.50 -16.29
CA LEU A 399 54.95 34.01 -14.93
C LEU A 399 54.26 35.38 -14.72
N ASN A 400 54.24 36.22 -15.76
CA ASN A 400 53.60 37.55 -15.71
C ASN A 400 52.06 37.50 -15.81
N ARG A 401 51.48 36.44 -16.39
CA ARG A 401 50.02 36.27 -16.51
C ARG A 401 49.35 35.89 -15.18
N LEU A 402 50.04 35.15 -14.31
CA LEU A 402 49.53 34.75 -12.99
C LEU A 402 49.66 35.85 -11.93
N GLN A 403 50.56 36.83 -12.12
CA GLN A 403 50.76 37.95 -11.20
C GLN A 403 49.71 39.07 -11.33
N VAL A 404 49.05 39.20 -12.50
CA VAL A 404 47.99 40.19 -12.75
C VAL A 404 46.64 39.77 -12.14
N VAL A 405 46.35 38.46 -12.07
CA VAL A 405 45.09 37.96 -11.48
C VAL A 405 45.08 38.14 -9.96
N ILE A 406 46.22 37.91 -9.28
CA ILE A 406 46.36 38.03 -7.82
C ILE A 406 46.20 39.49 -7.32
N LEU A 407 46.61 40.49 -8.10
CA LEU A 407 46.44 41.91 -7.75
C LEU A 407 45.00 42.43 -7.90
N SER A 408 44.17 41.77 -8.72
CA SER A 408 42.78 42.17 -8.97
C SER A 408 41.81 41.70 -7.87
N THR A 409 42.07 40.54 -7.27
CA THR A 409 41.26 39.97 -6.18
C THR A 409 41.53 40.63 -4.83
N THR A 410 42.78 41.04 -4.56
CA THR A 410 43.14 41.71 -3.29
C THR A 410 42.56 43.12 -3.18
N LYS A 411 42.37 43.85 -4.30
CA LYS A 411 41.69 45.16 -4.30
C LYS A 411 40.17 45.07 -4.04
N ARG A 412 39.53 43.93 -4.32
CA ARG A 412 38.09 43.74 -4.11
C ARG A 412 37.74 43.40 -2.65
N ILE A 413 38.66 42.76 -1.93
CA ILE A 413 38.52 42.43 -0.50
C ILE A 413 38.64 43.67 0.38
N VAL A 414 39.59 44.57 0.09
CA VAL A 414 39.77 45.83 0.84
C VAL A 414 38.58 46.79 0.70
N LYS A 415 37.84 46.74 -0.42
CA LYS A 415 36.65 47.58 -0.64
C LYS A 415 35.47 47.15 0.25
N MET A 416 35.22 45.85 0.37
CA MET A 416 34.11 45.33 1.21
C MET A 416 34.39 45.44 2.72
N GLU A 417 35.66 45.42 3.15
CA GLU A 417 36.02 45.65 4.56
C GLU A 417 35.80 47.10 5.02
N ASN A 418 35.94 48.09 4.13
CA ASN A 418 35.68 49.49 4.45
C ASN A 418 34.17 49.82 4.51
N GLU A 419 33.34 49.16 3.70
CA GLU A 419 31.86 49.28 3.77
C GLU A 419 31.29 48.63 5.05
N ARG A 420 31.90 47.53 5.53
CA ARG A 420 31.51 46.91 6.81
C ARG A 420 31.80 47.81 8.02
N ARG A 421 32.94 48.52 8.01
CA ARG A 421 33.34 49.41 9.13
C ARG A 421 32.47 50.67 9.24
N THR A 422 31.95 51.18 8.14
CA THR A 422 31.05 52.36 8.14
C THR A 422 29.67 52.01 8.72
N MET A 423 29.08 50.89 8.32
CA MET A 423 27.79 50.42 8.86
C MET A 423 27.86 50.06 10.36
N GLN A 424 29.01 49.60 10.86
CA GLN A 424 29.20 49.25 12.27
C GLN A 424 29.22 50.48 13.21
N VAL A 425 29.63 51.65 12.72
CA VAL A 425 29.65 52.91 13.51
C VAL A 425 28.26 53.56 13.58
N GLU A 426 27.47 53.49 12.50
CA GLU A 426 26.09 54.02 12.49
C GLU A 426 25.16 53.21 13.41
N THR A 427 25.35 51.89 13.49
CA THR A 427 24.52 51.02 14.34
C THR A 427 24.78 51.21 15.84
N GLN A 428 25.99 51.66 16.24
CA GLN A 428 26.32 52.00 17.64
C GLN A 428 25.84 53.41 18.05
N GLY A 429 25.60 54.32 17.10
CA GLY A 429 25.08 55.66 17.35
C GLY A 429 23.58 55.69 17.69
N GLU A 430 22.78 54.85 17.03
CA GLU A 430 21.33 54.77 17.25
C GLU A 430 20.98 54.05 18.57
N HIS A 431 21.78 53.08 19.03
CA HIS A 431 21.57 52.42 20.33
C HIS A 431 21.73 53.39 21.52
N LYS A 432 22.63 54.37 21.46
CA LYS A 432 22.82 55.36 22.54
C LYS A 432 21.71 56.40 22.65
N LYS A 433 20.95 56.66 21.57
CA LYS A 433 19.79 57.57 21.60
C LYS A 433 18.57 56.92 22.28
N ILE A 434 18.43 55.61 22.13
CA ILE A 434 17.35 54.84 22.77
C ILE A 434 17.52 54.80 24.30
N ASP A 435 18.75 54.67 24.80
CA ASP A 435 19.04 54.68 26.25
C ASP A 435 18.80 56.05 26.90
N LEU A 436 18.99 57.16 26.17
CA LEU A 436 18.76 58.52 26.70
C LEU A 436 17.26 58.85 26.84
N LEU A 437 16.42 58.33 25.94
CA LEU A 437 14.97 58.54 25.94
C LEU A 437 14.26 57.72 27.04
N ALA A 438 14.80 56.58 27.44
CA ALA A 438 14.29 55.78 28.56
C ALA A 438 14.48 56.48 29.92
N GLY A 439 15.53 57.28 30.10
CA GLY A 439 15.83 58.00 31.35
C GLY A 439 14.97 59.25 31.61
N LEU A 440 14.49 59.93 30.57
CA LEU A 440 13.65 61.13 30.72
C LEU A 440 12.21 60.79 31.13
N LEU A 441 11.71 59.63 30.69
CA LEU A 441 10.35 59.16 31.01
C LEU A 441 10.17 58.76 32.49
N ALA A 442 11.26 58.49 33.21
CA ALA A 442 11.25 58.18 34.64
C ALA A 442 11.18 59.44 35.54
N LYS A 443 11.62 60.61 35.07
CA LYS A 443 11.60 61.87 35.85
C LYS A 443 10.23 62.54 35.87
N GLU A 444 9.50 62.52 34.76
CA GLU A 444 8.14 63.08 34.63
C GLU A 444 7.14 62.41 35.59
N LYS A 445 7.26 61.10 35.83
CA LYS A 445 6.38 60.36 36.76
C LYS A 445 6.55 60.76 38.22
N LYS A 446 7.69 61.31 38.62
CA LYS A 446 7.96 61.72 40.01
C LYS A 446 7.31 63.07 40.36
N LEU A 447 7.30 64.02 39.43
CA LEU A 447 6.75 65.37 39.64
C LEU A 447 5.22 65.38 39.83
N LEU A 448 4.51 64.41 39.24
CA LEU A 448 3.06 64.28 39.34
C LEU A 448 2.58 63.85 40.75
N SER A 449 3.44 63.19 41.53
CA SER A 449 3.13 62.75 42.89
C SER A 449 3.12 63.91 43.90
N GLU A 450 4.04 64.86 43.75
CA GLU A 450 4.22 65.97 44.70
C GLU A 450 3.07 67.00 44.65
N LYS A 451 2.35 67.12 43.52
CA LYS A 451 1.23 68.07 43.37
C LYS A 451 -0.09 67.62 44.02
N LYS A 452 -0.21 66.37 44.46
CA LYS A 452 -1.41 65.87 45.14
C LYS A 452 -1.46 66.20 46.64
N GLU A 453 -0.32 66.46 47.28
CA GLU A 453 -0.27 66.72 48.73
C GLU A 453 -0.65 68.16 49.11
N ASP A 454 -0.47 69.14 48.23
CA ASP A 454 -0.83 70.55 48.51
C ASP A 454 -2.35 70.79 48.60
N LEU A 455 -3.18 69.91 48.03
CA LEU A 455 -4.65 70.07 47.99
C LEU A 455 -5.31 69.86 49.36
N TYR A 456 -4.80 68.92 50.17
CA TYR A 456 -5.38 68.57 51.47
C TYR A 456 -5.21 69.65 52.56
N ARG A 457 -4.30 70.62 52.35
CA ARG A 457 -4.01 71.67 53.35
C ARG A 457 -5.08 72.78 53.38
N VAL A 458 -5.90 72.93 52.34
CA VAL A 458 -6.86 74.03 52.21
C VAL A 458 -8.17 73.75 52.97
N GLU A 459 -8.60 72.50 53.10
CA GLU A 459 -9.88 72.13 53.72
C GLU A 459 -9.92 72.35 55.24
N PHE A 460 -8.79 72.27 55.93
CA PHE A 460 -8.71 72.37 57.40
C PHE A 460 -9.09 73.77 57.95
N ASN A 461 -8.93 74.84 57.16
CA ASN A 461 -9.18 76.21 57.65
C ASN A 461 -10.68 76.59 57.73
N LEU A 462 -11.57 75.82 57.10
CA LEU A 462 -13.01 76.14 57.03
C LEU A 462 -13.76 75.84 58.36
N GLN A 463 -13.32 74.83 59.12
CA GLN A 463 -14.01 74.38 60.35
C GLN A 463 -13.86 75.33 61.55
N LYS A 464 -12.92 76.27 61.54
CA LYS A 464 -12.64 77.13 62.71
C LYS A 464 -13.69 78.23 62.92
N CYS A 465 -14.52 78.53 61.92
CA CYS A 465 -15.47 79.64 61.98
C CYS A 465 -16.80 79.32 62.70
N GLU A 466 -17.17 78.06 62.88
CA GLU A 466 -18.50 77.67 63.40
C GLU A 466 -18.64 77.77 64.94
N MET A 467 -17.54 77.75 65.69
CA MET A 467 -17.57 77.74 67.17
C MET A 467 -17.97 79.07 67.85
N LYS A 468 -18.22 80.16 67.11
CA LYS A 468 -18.48 81.48 67.73
C LYS A 468 -19.95 81.76 68.08
N LEU A 469 -20.92 80.95 67.64
CA LEU A 469 -22.35 81.28 67.70
C LEU A 469 -23.08 80.86 69.00
N GLU A 470 -22.54 79.95 69.82
CA GLU A 470 -23.27 79.24 70.89
C GLU A 470 -23.31 79.93 72.28
N ARG A 471 -22.75 81.13 72.47
CA ARG A 471 -22.48 81.67 73.83
C ARG A 471 -23.56 82.56 74.49
N ILE A 472 -24.75 82.76 73.91
CA ILE A 472 -25.56 83.97 74.22
C ILE A 472 -26.81 83.82 75.14
N ARG A 473 -27.25 82.64 75.65
CA ARG A 473 -28.60 82.57 76.31
C ARG A 473 -28.65 81.83 77.67
N GLY A 474 -29.18 82.45 78.74
CA GLY A 474 -29.44 81.85 80.07
C GLY A 474 -30.45 82.60 81.01
N TYR A 475 -30.80 81.97 82.15
CA TYR A 475 -31.39 82.41 83.46
C TYR A 475 -32.93 82.41 83.83
N GLU A 476 -33.19 82.23 85.15
CA GLU A 476 -34.37 81.79 85.96
C GLU A 476 -35.18 82.91 86.72
N ARG A 477 -36.35 82.61 87.38
CA ARG A 477 -36.71 83.00 88.79
C ARG A 477 -38.05 82.46 89.41
N ASP A 478 -37.92 82.09 90.70
CA ASP A 478 -38.79 82.05 91.91
C ASP A 478 -40.03 81.13 92.13
N LYS A 479 -40.09 80.58 93.37
CA LYS A 479 -40.28 79.14 93.65
C LYS A 479 -41.44 78.71 94.56
N SER A 480 -41.91 79.47 95.55
CA SER A 480 -42.57 78.80 96.71
C SER A 480 -44.09 78.52 96.63
N GLU A 481 -44.91 79.36 96.00
CA GLU A 481 -46.33 79.06 95.77
C GLU A 481 -46.59 78.36 94.43
N ALA A 482 -45.65 78.55 93.49
CA ALA A 482 -45.48 77.66 92.36
C ALA A 482 -45.26 76.25 92.90
N GLU A 483 -44.28 75.98 93.77
CA GLU A 483 -43.91 74.64 94.26
C GLU A 483 -45.06 73.72 94.71
N ARG A 484 -46.16 74.22 95.29
CA ARG A 484 -47.28 73.35 95.73
C ARG A 484 -48.28 73.01 94.63
N LYS A 485 -48.66 74.00 93.81
CA LYS A 485 -49.48 73.73 92.61
C LYS A 485 -48.64 73.02 91.55
N GLN A 486 -47.37 73.37 91.47
CA GLN A 486 -46.33 72.74 90.69
C GLN A 486 -46.09 71.31 91.13
N THR A 487 -46.04 70.94 92.42
CA THR A 487 -45.89 69.52 92.82
C THR A 487 -47.12 68.69 92.45
N LYS A 488 -48.35 69.22 92.59
CA LYS A 488 -49.55 68.48 92.17
C LYS A 488 -49.70 68.41 90.65
N ILE A 489 -49.34 69.49 89.95
CA ILE A 489 -49.22 69.52 88.49
C ILE A 489 -48.11 68.57 88.06
N GLU A 490 -46.95 68.51 88.72
CA GLU A 490 -45.83 67.60 88.45
C GLU A 490 -46.18 66.15 88.67
N GLU A 491 -46.97 65.81 89.70
CA GLU A 491 -47.49 64.44 89.88
C GLU A 491 -48.42 64.04 88.73
N LEU A 492 -49.38 64.90 88.37
CA LEU A 492 -50.28 64.63 87.24
C LEU A 492 -49.57 64.72 85.88
N GLN A 493 -48.56 65.58 85.74
CA GLN A 493 -47.67 65.67 84.58
C GLN A 493 -46.82 64.41 84.50
N ALA A 494 -46.34 63.87 85.63
CA ALA A 494 -45.54 62.65 85.66
C ALA A 494 -46.36 61.44 85.20
N VAL A 495 -47.59 61.30 85.71
CA VAL A 495 -48.50 60.23 85.27
C VAL A 495 -48.91 60.41 83.81
N LEU A 496 -49.21 61.64 83.37
CA LEU A 496 -49.51 61.94 81.96
C LEU A 496 -48.30 61.72 81.05
N ASN A 497 -47.08 62.06 81.49
CA ASN A 497 -45.82 61.85 80.78
C ASN A 497 -45.49 60.37 80.68
N GLU A 498 -45.77 59.57 81.71
CA GLU A 498 -45.59 58.11 81.68
C GLU A 498 -46.58 57.46 80.71
N ARG A 499 -47.86 57.88 80.73
CA ARG A 499 -48.89 57.38 79.80
C ARG A 499 -48.67 57.85 78.35
N THR A 500 -48.17 59.08 78.14
CA THR A 500 -47.80 59.55 76.79
C THR A 500 -46.48 58.94 76.31
N ALA A 501 -45.53 58.63 77.20
CA ALA A 501 -44.31 57.90 76.85
C ALA A 501 -44.62 56.45 76.43
N THR A 502 -45.49 55.76 77.16
CA THR A 502 -45.95 54.42 76.79
C THR A 502 -46.76 54.43 75.49
N SER A 503 -47.63 55.42 75.28
CA SER A 503 -48.34 55.59 74.00
C SER A 503 -47.39 55.91 72.82
N LYS A 504 -46.36 56.75 73.02
CA LYS A 504 -45.35 57.03 71.99
C LYS A 504 -44.48 55.81 71.71
N LEU A 505 -44.13 55.03 72.73
CA LEU A 505 -43.39 53.78 72.55
C LEU A 505 -44.21 52.79 71.70
N LEU A 506 -45.49 52.62 72.01
CA LEU A 506 -46.39 51.76 71.23
C LEU A 506 -46.58 52.28 69.79
N GLN A 507 -46.74 53.60 69.59
CA GLN A 507 -46.80 54.17 68.24
C GLN A 507 -45.50 53.95 67.45
N ASN A 508 -44.34 54.09 68.08
CA ASN A 508 -43.05 53.82 67.45
C ASN A 508 -42.88 52.33 67.12
N GLN A 509 -43.35 51.43 68.00
CA GLN A 509 -43.34 49.99 67.74
C GLN A 509 -44.27 49.62 66.59
N ILE A 510 -45.47 50.19 66.53
CA ILE A 510 -46.41 49.99 65.41
C ILE A 510 -45.81 50.51 64.11
N ALA A 511 -45.22 51.72 64.10
CA ALA A 511 -44.57 52.28 62.92
C ALA A 511 -43.37 51.42 62.44
N SER A 512 -42.60 50.86 63.38
CA SER A 512 -41.53 49.90 63.07
C SER A 512 -42.08 48.62 62.44
N LEU A 513 -43.14 48.04 63.02
CA LEU A 513 -43.78 46.85 62.48
C LEU A 513 -44.40 47.09 61.10
N GLU A 514 -45.03 48.24 60.87
CA GLU A 514 -45.53 48.63 59.55
C GLU A 514 -44.43 48.85 58.52
N HIS A 515 -43.26 49.34 58.95
CA HIS A 515 -42.07 49.45 58.10
C HIS A 515 -41.52 48.06 57.75
N ASP A 516 -41.40 47.18 58.74
CA ASP A 516 -40.93 45.80 58.56
C ASP A 516 -41.88 44.99 57.66
N MET A 517 -43.20 45.15 57.82
CA MET A 517 -44.20 44.54 56.95
C MET A 517 -44.11 45.02 55.50
N ARG A 518 -43.90 46.33 55.29
CA ARG A 518 -43.69 46.89 53.93
C ARG A 518 -42.40 46.39 53.31
N LYS A 519 -41.32 46.32 54.09
CA LYS A 519 -40.03 45.79 53.66
C LYS A 519 -40.13 44.31 53.30
N MET A 520 -40.83 43.52 54.12
CA MET A 520 -41.08 42.11 53.85
C MET A 520 -41.92 41.91 52.58
N SER A 521 -42.97 42.71 52.39
CA SER A 521 -43.81 42.66 51.19
C SER A 521 -43.02 43.01 49.92
N SER A 522 -42.12 44.01 49.99
CA SER A 522 -41.23 44.34 48.88
C SER A 522 -40.19 43.25 48.61
N CYS A 523 -39.64 42.61 49.65
CA CYS A 523 -38.74 41.46 49.47
C CYS A 523 -39.46 40.28 48.82
N LEU A 524 -40.68 39.97 49.26
CA LEU A 524 -41.50 38.92 48.66
C LEU A 524 -41.83 39.20 47.20
N SER A 525 -42.13 40.45 46.84
CA SER A 525 -42.34 40.85 45.43
C SER A 525 -41.08 40.63 44.59
N ASN A 526 -39.92 41.08 45.08
CA ASN A 526 -38.64 40.92 44.37
C ASN A 526 -38.24 39.44 44.24
N GLU A 527 -38.43 38.64 45.29
CA GLU A 527 -38.21 37.20 45.26
C GLU A 527 -39.14 36.52 44.26
N ASN A 528 -40.40 36.94 44.17
CA ASN A 528 -41.36 36.40 43.22
C ASN A 528 -41.01 36.75 41.76
N ASP A 529 -40.57 37.98 41.49
CA ASP A 529 -40.07 38.39 40.17
C ASP A 529 -38.84 37.57 39.75
N GLU A 530 -37.93 37.31 40.69
CA GLU A 530 -36.74 36.49 40.43
C GLU A 530 -37.10 35.01 40.20
N LEU A 531 -38.10 34.50 40.93
CA LEU A 531 -38.65 33.16 40.74
C LEU A 531 -39.27 33.01 39.33
N GLU A 532 -39.97 34.04 38.85
CA GLU A 532 -40.57 34.06 37.52
C GLU A 532 -39.51 34.13 36.41
N ARG A 533 -38.43 34.91 36.61
CA ARG A 533 -37.25 34.90 35.72
C ARG A 533 -36.57 33.53 35.68
N LEU A 534 -36.37 32.89 36.83
CA LEU A 534 -35.77 31.56 36.91
C LEU A 534 -36.66 30.50 36.26
N ARG A 535 -37.98 30.61 36.37
CA ARG A 535 -38.93 29.75 35.64
C ARG A 535 -38.80 29.93 34.13
N SER A 536 -38.71 31.16 33.64
CA SER A 536 -38.48 31.42 32.22
C SER A 536 -37.14 30.83 31.75
N LYS A 537 -36.06 31.07 32.51
CA LYS A 537 -34.72 30.57 32.17
C LYS A 537 -34.65 29.03 32.18
N LYS A 538 -35.34 28.38 33.11
CA LYS A 538 -35.50 26.92 33.13
C LYS A 538 -36.22 26.44 31.86
N GLN A 539 -37.27 27.13 31.43
CA GLN A 539 -38.01 26.77 30.23
C GLN A 539 -37.14 26.89 28.97
N ASP A 540 -36.34 27.94 28.87
CA ASP A 540 -35.40 28.13 27.75
C ASP A 540 -34.31 27.05 27.71
N LEU A 541 -33.77 26.68 28.88
CA LEU A 541 -32.79 25.59 29.00
C LEU A 541 -33.39 24.22 28.64
N LEU A 542 -34.65 23.97 29.02
CA LEU A 542 -35.36 22.75 28.64
C LEU A 542 -35.57 22.67 27.12
N LEU A 543 -35.91 23.78 26.46
CA LEU A 543 -36.04 23.83 25.00
C LEU A 543 -34.69 23.61 24.30
N LEU A 544 -33.60 24.14 24.86
CA LEU A 544 -32.24 23.92 24.35
C LEU A 544 -31.80 22.46 24.50
N LEU A 545 -32.11 21.82 25.63
CA LEU A 545 -31.86 20.41 25.88
C LEU A 545 -32.66 19.52 24.91
N ASP A 546 -33.96 19.78 24.73
CA ASP A 546 -34.81 19.04 23.76
C ASP A 546 -34.28 19.21 22.32
N GLY A 547 -33.85 20.42 21.94
CA GLY A 547 -33.20 20.67 20.66
C GLY A 547 -31.83 19.99 20.52
N GLY A 548 -31.10 19.82 21.62
CA GLY A 548 -29.86 19.04 21.70
C GLY A 548 -30.10 17.55 21.52
N GLU A 549 -31.04 16.98 22.27
CA GLU A 549 -31.45 15.58 22.20
C GLU A 549 -31.96 15.20 20.81
N LYS A 550 -32.80 16.04 20.19
CA LYS A 550 -33.27 15.81 18.81
C LYS A 550 -32.12 15.77 17.80
N ARG A 551 -31.15 16.68 17.93
CA ARG A 551 -29.95 16.69 17.06
C ARG A 551 -29.06 15.48 17.30
N LEU A 552 -28.87 15.08 18.55
CA LEU A 552 -28.12 13.89 18.92
C LEU A 552 -28.79 12.64 18.35
N LYS A 553 -30.11 12.51 18.49
CA LYS A 553 -30.89 11.39 17.96
C LYS A 553 -30.82 11.32 16.43
N THR A 554 -30.92 12.46 15.75
CA THR A 554 -30.74 12.52 14.28
C THR A 554 -29.32 12.11 13.87
N ALA A 555 -28.30 12.51 14.63
CA ALA A 555 -26.91 12.13 14.36
C ALA A 555 -26.65 10.63 14.64
N GLN A 556 -27.28 10.07 15.68
CA GLN A 556 -27.24 8.64 15.98
C GLN A 556 -27.88 7.83 14.85
N SER A 557 -29.09 8.18 14.41
CA SER A 557 -29.74 7.50 13.29
C SER A 557 -28.92 7.57 12.00
N ARG A 558 -28.30 8.72 11.68
CA ARG A 558 -27.39 8.82 10.52
C ARG A 558 -26.14 7.95 10.65
N ASN A 559 -25.63 7.77 11.86
CA ASN A 559 -24.48 6.90 12.09
C ASN A 559 -24.88 5.42 11.95
N GLU A 560 -26.06 5.06 12.45
CA GLU A 560 -26.64 3.73 12.28
C GLU A 560 -26.91 3.41 10.80
N GLU A 561 -27.51 4.33 10.04
CA GLU A 561 -27.68 4.22 8.58
C GLU A 561 -26.34 3.96 7.88
N ARG A 562 -25.29 4.70 8.22
CA ARG A 562 -23.94 4.50 7.65
C ARG A 562 -23.32 3.17 8.03
N GLN A 563 -23.53 2.69 9.24
CA GLN A 563 -23.07 1.36 9.65
C GLN A 563 -23.79 0.25 8.88
N VAL A 564 -25.09 0.42 8.59
CA VAL A 564 -25.86 -0.50 7.75
C VAL A 564 -25.34 -0.46 6.30
N GLU A 565 -25.12 0.72 5.73
CA GLU A 565 -24.49 0.85 4.40
C GLU A 565 -23.12 0.17 4.35
N GLU A 566 -22.28 0.36 5.37
CA GLU A 566 -20.98 -0.30 5.47
C GLU A 566 -21.12 -1.83 5.50
N ASN A 567 -22.05 -2.35 6.29
CA ASN A 567 -22.30 -3.79 6.39
C ASN A 567 -22.85 -4.38 5.07
N ILE A 568 -23.72 -3.67 4.37
CA ILE A 568 -24.20 -4.06 3.03
C ILE A 568 -23.04 -4.07 2.03
N MET A 569 -22.15 -3.08 2.10
CA MET A 569 -20.96 -3.04 1.24
C MET A 569 -19.99 -4.19 1.56
N ARG A 570 -19.76 -4.51 2.83
CA ARG A 570 -18.98 -5.69 3.24
C ARG A 570 -19.60 -7.00 2.73
N LEU A 571 -20.93 -7.14 2.80
CA LEU A 571 -21.63 -8.30 2.24
C LEU A 571 -21.44 -8.39 0.72
N ARG A 572 -21.57 -7.28 -0.01
CA ARG A 572 -21.33 -7.23 -1.46
C ARG A 572 -19.89 -7.59 -1.80
N VAL A 573 -18.92 -7.11 -1.04
CA VAL A 573 -17.51 -7.50 -1.18
C VAL A 573 -17.34 -9.00 -0.97
N SER A 574 -17.92 -9.58 0.08
CA SER A 574 -17.85 -11.04 0.33
C SER A 574 -18.53 -11.88 -0.76
N GLN A 575 -19.62 -11.37 -1.36
CA GLN A 575 -20.26 -12.02 -2.51
C GLN A 575 -19.37 -11.93 -3.76
N LEU A 576 -18.74 -10.78 -4.02
CA LEU A 576 -17.79 -10.59 -5.11
C LEU A 576 -16.53 -11.44 -4.93
N GLU A 577 -16.03 -11.59 -3.72
CA GLU A 577 -14.92 -12.50 -3.38
C GLU A 577 -15.27 -13.94 -3.74
N ARG A 578 -16.47 -14.42 -3.38
CA ARG A 578 -16.95 -15.76 -3.76
C ARG A 578 -17.08 -15.95 -5.28
N VAL A 579 -17.60 -14.95 -5.99
CA VAL A 579 -17.68 -15.00 -7.46
C VAL A 579 -16.28 -14.98 -8.07
N THR A 580 -15.36 -14.19 -7.52
CA THR A 580 -13.96 -14.11 -7.97
C THR A 580 -13.24 -15.44 -7.76
N LEU A 581 -13.43 -16.09 -6.62
CA LEU A 581 -12.93 -17.46 -6.36
C LEU A 581 -13.45 -18.45 -7.41
N ASN A 582 -14.76 -18.44 -7.69
CA ASN A 582 -15.35 -19.34 -8.69
C ASN A 582 -14.86 -19.07 -10.12
N VAL A 583 -14.56 -17.80 -10.46
CA VAL A 583 -13.93 -17.46 -11.75
C VAL A 583 -12.45 -17.87 -11.76
N SER A 584 -11.73 -17.68 -10.65
CA SER A 584 -10.33 -18.12 -10.50
C SER A 584 -10.20 -19.63 -10.69
N ASP A 585 -11.10 -20.44 -10.11
CA ASP A 585 -11.13 -21.89 -10.29
C ASP A 585 -11.35 -22.27 -11.76
N LYS A 586 -12.26 -21.58 -12.45
CA LYS A 586 -12.49 -21.79 -13.90
C LYS A 586 -11.31 -21.36 -14.76
N VAL A 587 -10.64 -20.25 -14.42
CA VAL A 587 -9.43 -19.80 -15.12
C VAL A 587 -8.30 -20.78 -14.90
N TYR A 588 -8.13 -21.29 -13.68
CA TYR A 588 -7.18 -22.35 -13.36
C TYR A 588 -7.43 -23.62 -14.18
N ASP A 589 -8.68 -24.07 -14.27
CA ASP A 589 -9.05 -25.21 -15.10
C ASP A 589 -8.78 -24.96 -16.59
N LEU A 590 -9.13 -23.78 -17.11
CA LEU A 590 -8.86 -23.40 -18.50
C LEU A 590 -7.36 -23.31 -18.80
N GLU A 591 -6.56 -22.79 -17.87
CA GLU A 591 -5.11 -22.71 -18.01
C GLU A 591 -4.47 -24.10 -17.97
N LYS A 592 -4.97 -24.99 -17.11
CA LYS A 592 -4.60 -26.40 -17.11
C LYS A 592 -4.95 -27.08 -18.45
N TYR A 593 -6.12 -26.78 -19.03
CA TYR A 593 -6.48 -27.27 -20.36
C TYR A 593 -5.60 -26.67 -21.47
N ARG A 594 -5.24 -25.38 -21.40
CA ARG A 594 -4.33 -24.72 -22.34
C ARG A 594 -2.96 -25.37 -22.31
N LEU A 595 -2.39 -25.59 -21.13
CA LEU A 595 -1.09 -26.26 -20.97
C LEU A 595 -1.12 -27.69 -21.50
N HIS A 596 -2.21 -28.44 -21.27
CA HIS A 596 -2.40 -29.77 -21.88
C HIS A 596 -2.44 -29.71 -23.40
N LEU A 597 -3.19 -28.75 -23.97
CA LEU A 597 -3.26 -28.55 -25.42
C LEU A 597 -1.91 -28.13 -26.01
N GLU A 598 -1.18 -27.23 -25.36
CA GLU A 598 0.16 -26.82 -25.81
C GLU A 598 1.17 -27.95 -25.74
N ALA A 599 1.14 -28.78 -24.70
CA ALA A 599 1.96 -29.97 -24.61
C ALA A 599 1.65 -30.94 -25.77
N ALA A 600 0.36 -31.23 -26.01
CA ALA A 600 -0.07 -32.08 -27.11
C ALA A 600 0.32 -31.50 -28.49
N LEU A 601 0.23 -30.17 -28.67
CA LEU A 601 0.65 -29.51 -29.90
C LEU A 601 2.17 -29.53 -30.09
N LYS A 602 2.96 -29.36 -29.02
CA LYS A 602 4.43 -29.48 -29.06
C LYS A 602 4.86 -30.90 -29.39
N GLU A 603 4.23 -31.91 -28.79
CA GLU A 603 4.44 -33.31 -29.15
C GLU A 603 4.12 -33.56 -30.63
N ARG A 604 2.97 -33.08 -31.09
CA ARG A 604 2.57 -33.26 -32.50
C ARG A 604 3.49 -32.52 -33.47
N ALA A 605 3.99 -31.35 -33.09
CA ALA A 605 4.97 -30.60 -33.87
C ALA A 605 6.32 -31.32 -33.95
N ALA A 606 6.78 -31.92 -32.83
CA ALA A 606 7.98 -32.74 -32.80
C ALA A 606 7.83 -33.99 -33.68
N GLU A 607 6.68 -34.67 -33.64
CA GLU A 607 6.38 -35.79 -34.54
C GLU A 607 6.43 -35.38 -36.02
N ILE A 608 5.83 -34.24 -36.38
CA ILE A 608 5.86 -33.71 -37.75
C ILE A 608 7.29 -33.34 -38.15
N ALA A 609 8.09 -32.77 -37.25
CA ALA A 609 9.49 -32.43 -37.52
C ALA A 609 10.32 -33.70 -37.82
N VAL A 610 10.17 -34.75 -37.02
CA VAL A 610 10.82 -36.05 -37.26
C VAL A 610 10.39 -36.65 -38.60
N GLN A 611 9.09 -36.59 -38.94
CA GLN A 611 8.60 -37.04 -40.24
C GLN A 611 9.18 -36.22 -41.41
N LYS A 612 9.29 -34.90 -41.24
CA LYS A 612 9.88 -34.01 -42.24
C LYS A 612 11.37 -34.30 -42.44
N GLU A 613 12.12 -34.52 -41.36
CA GLU A 613 13.53 -34.92 -41.44
C GLU A 613 13.70 -36.27 -42.15
N ALA A 614 12.86 -37.26 -41.83
CA ALA A 614 12.86 -38.55 -42.52
C ALA A 614 12.63 -38.39 -44.04
N LEU A 615 11.69 -37.53 -44.44
CA LEU A 615 11.43 -37.22 -45.86
C LEU A 615 12.61 -36.47 -46.52
N VAL A 616 13.30 -35.58 -45.80
CA VAL A 616 14.50 -34.89 -46.31
C VAL A 616 15.64 -35.88 -46.52
N VAL A 617 15.82 -36.83 -45.61
CA VAL A 617 16.81 -37.92 -45.76
C VAL A 617 16.48 -38.77 -46.98
N GLN A 618 15.21 -39.17 -47.16
CA GLN A 618 14.77 -39.91 -48.35
C GLN A 618 15.02 -39.12 -49.65
N LYS A 619 14.73 -37.81 -49.66
CA LYS A 619 15.02 -36.93 -50.81
C LYS A 619 16.51 -36.88 -51.11
N ARG A 620 17.38 -36.84 -50.09
CA ARG A 620 18.84 -36.85 -50.26
C ARG A 620 19.33 -38.17 -50.84
N ILE A 621 18.83 -39.30 -50.33
CA ILE A 621 19.15 -40.63 -50.86
C ILE A 621 18.76 -40.71 -52.34
N ALA A 622 17.52 -40.35 -52.70
CA ALA A 622 17.07 -40.36 -54.09
C ALA A 622 17.88 -39.39 -54.99
N SER A 623 18.30 -38.23 -54.46
CA SER A 623 19.17 -37.30 -55.19
C SER A 623 20.56 -37.87 -55.45
N ASN A 624 21.12 -38.62 -54.50
CA ASN A 624 22.40 -39.31 -54.66
C ASN A 624 22.28 -40.47 -55.67
N GLU A 625 21.22 -41.27 -55.60
CA GLU A 625 20.96 -42.30 -56.61
C GLU A 625 20.84 -41.70 -58.02
N CYS A 626 20.16 -40.54 -58.14
CA CYS A 626 20.08 -39.80 -59.40
C CYS A 626 21.42 -39.24 -59.88
N SER A 627 22.35 -38.90 -58.98
CA SER A 627 23.68 -38.41 -59.36
C SER A 627 24.60 -39.57 -59.76
N GLU A 628 24.54 -40.70 -59.06
CA GLU A 628 25.23 -41.95 -59.43
C GLU A 628 24.78 -42.47 -60.79
N GLN A 629 23.47 -42.52 -61.06
CA GLN A 629 22.97 -42.92 -62.38
C GLN A 629 23.40 -41.94 -63.47
N ARG A 630 23.43 -40.63 -63.19
CA ARG A 630 23.95 -39.63 -64.14
C ARG A 630 25.43 -39.87 -64.42
N ALA A 631 26.25 -40.12 -63.39
CA ALA A 631 27.66 -40.43 -63.53
C ALA A 631 27.88 -41.68 -64.41
N ALA A 632 27.13 -42.76 -64.14
CA ALA A 632 27.17 -43.99 -64.92
C ALA A 632 26.75 -43.78 -66.39
N ILE A 633 25.77 -42.90 -66.67
CA ILE A 633 25.39 -42.52 -68.04
C ILE A 633 26.52 -41.76 -68.73
N THR A 634 27.18 -40.81 -68.06
CA THR A 634 28.33 -40.09 -68.61
C THR A 634 29.51 -41.00 -68.91
N GLU A 635 29.79 -41.96 -68.02
CA GLU A 635 30.82 -42.98 -68.22
C GLU A 635 30.50 -43.89 -69.41
N ARG A 636 29.26 -44.38 -69.52
CA ARG A 636 28.82 -45.17 -70.68
C ARG A 636 28.89 -44.36 -71.98
N LYS A 637 28.55 -43.06 -71.96
CA LYS A 637 28.71 -42.17 -73.12
C LYS A 637 30.17 -41.92 -73.49
N SER A 638 31.08 -41.81 -72.51
CA SER A 638 32.52 -41.68 -72.79
C SER A 638 33.07 -42.99 -73.37
N ARG A 639 32.60 -44.15 -72.88
CA ARG A 639 32.98 -45.45 -73.40
C ARG A 639 32.51 -45.70 -74.83
N ILE A 640 31.27 -45.31 -75.16
CA ILE A 640 30.76 -45.35 -76.54
C ILE A 640 31.61 -44.45 -77.45
N ARG A 641 31.94 -43.23 -77.01
CA ARG A 641 32.83 -42.33 -77.77
C ARG A 641 34.24 -42.90 -77.94
N GLN A 642 34.80 -43.54 -76.93
CA GLN A 642 36.09 -44.23 -77.05
C GLN A 642 36.04 -45.39 -78.05
N LEU A 643 34.94 -46.17 -78.07
CA LEU A 643 34.75 -47.25 -79.03
C LEU A 643 34.53 -46.73 -80.45
N GLN A 644 33.81 -45.62 -80.63
CA GLN A 644 33.68 -44.93 -81.92
C GLN A 644 35.04 -44.40 -82.39
N VAL A 645 35.78 -43.66 -81.56
CA VAL A 645 37.11 -43.17 -81.90
C VAL A 645 38.07 -44.34 -82.20
N ARG A 646 37.96 -45.47 -81.51
CA ARG A 646 38.81 -46.64 -81.76
C ARG A 646 38.42 -47.38 -83.05
N TYR A 647 37.13 -47.40 -83.42
CA TYR A 647 36.65 -47.89 -84.72
C TYR A 647 37.10 -46.96 -85.86
N ASP A 648 36.95 -45.65 -85.70
CA ASP A 648 37.35 -44.63 -86.66
C ASP A 648 38.88 -44.56 -86.81
N SER A 649 39.63 -44.69 -85.72
CA SER A 649 41.09 -44.74 -85.73
C SER A 649 41.61 -46.06 -86.31
N GLY A 650 40.93 -47.18 -86.07
CA GLY A 650 41.25 -48.48 -86.69
C GLY A 650 41.03 -48.50 -88.20
N LEU A 651 39.99 -47.81 -88.68
CA LEU A 651 39.78 -47.53 -90.10
C LEU A 651 40.81 -46.54 -90.66
N ALA A 652 41.32 -45.60 -89.86
CA ALA A 652 42.35 -44.64 -90.26
C ALA A 652 43.81 -45.16 -90.19
N THR A 653 44.11 -46.18 -89.37
CA THR A 653 45.48 -46.75 -89.26
C THR A 653 45.79 -47.83 -90.31
N LEU A 654 44.79 -48.36 -91.01
CA LEU A 654 44.94 -49.28 -92.14
C LEU A 654 45.12 -48.56 -93.49
N GLY A 655 45.71 -47.36 -93.45
CA GLY A 655 45.82 -46.44 -94.58
C GLY A 655 46.20 -47.09 -95.92
N SER A 656 45.68 -46.47 -96.99
CA SER A 656 45.81 -46.89 -98.38
C SER A 656 47.25 -46.83 -98.89
N THR A 657 47.62 -47.75 -99.78
CA THR A 657 48.75 -47.52 -100.70
C THR A 657 48.43 -46.36 -101.67
N PRO A 658 49.41 -45.82 -102.42
CA PRO A 658 49.17 -44.69 -103.33
C PRO A 658 48.11 -44.91 -104.42
N ASP A 659 47.58 -46.14 -104.58
CA ASP A 659 46.51 -46.52 -105.51
C ASP A 659 45.22 -47.05 -104.83
N GLY A 660 45.06 -46.88 -103.51
CA GLY A 660 43.72 -46.98 -102.88
C GLY A 660 43.20 -48.35 -102.43
N LEU A 661 44.03 -49.35 -102.13
CA LEU A 661 43.60 -50.62 -101.48
C LEU A 661 44.40 -50.96 -100.19
N PRO A 662 43.82 -51.65 -99.18
CA PRO A 662 44.42 -51.85 -97.84
C PRO A 662 45.45 -53.02 -97.74
N MET A 663 46.51 -52.83 -96.94
CA MET A 663 47.74 -53.67 -96.87
C MET A 663 47.83 -54.59 -95.61
N SER A 664 48.42 -55.79 -95.75
CA SER A 664 48.43 -56.94 -94.81
C SER A 664 49.82 -57.30 -94.20
N THR A 665 49.82 -58.22 -93.22
CA THR A 665 50.77 -58.60 -92.14
C THR A 665 52.24 -58.97 -92.47
N ALA A 666 52.75 -58.75 -93.68
CA ALA A 666 54.13 -59.10 -94.04
C ALA A 666 55.18 -58.06 -93.56
N TYR A 667 54.78 -56.83 -93.27
CA TYR A 667 55.68 -55.73 -92.86
C TYR A 667 56.18 -55.86 -91.40
N MET A 668 55.45 -56.60 -90.55
CA MET A 668 55.81 -56.79 -89.14
C MET A 668 57.13 -57.57 -88.92
N LYS A 669 57.65 -58.26 -89.95
CA LYS A 669 58.92 -59.00 -89.85
C LYS A 669 60.17 -58.10 -89.86
N ILE A 670 60.05 -56.81 -90.19
CA ILE A 670 61.20 -55.89 -90.26
C ILE A 670 61.51 -55.27 -88.89
N GLN A 671 60.55 -55.24 -87.96
CA GLN A 671 60.68 -54.56 -86.66
C GLN A 671 61.54 -55.32 -85.64
N SER A 672 61.71 -56.64 -85.79
CA SER A 672 62.59 -57.44 -84.90
C SER A 672 64.08 -57.07 -85.01
N ALA A 673 64.46 -56.25 -86.00
CA ALA A 673 65.81 -55.74 -86.15
C ALA A 673 66.17 -54.64 -85.13
N GLN A 674 65.18 -53.96 -84.52
CA GLN A 674 65.41 -52.84 -83.59
C GLN A 674 65.78 -53.26 -82.15
N GLU A 675 65.46 -54.48 -81.71
CA GLU A 675 65.71 -54.93 -80.33
C GLU A 675 67.21 -55.04 -79.97
N ARG A 676 68.10 -55.10 -80.98
CA ARG A 676 69.55 -55.19 -80.75
C ARG A 676 70.19 -53.90 -80.19
N TYR A 677 69.50 -52.76 -80.21
CA TYR A 677 70.02 -51.48 -79.73
C TYR A 677 69.89 -51.29 -78.20
N LEU A 678 68.92 -51.95 -77.56
CA LEU A 678 68.55 -51.72 -76.15
C LEU A 678 69.50 -52.31 -75.09
N LEU A 679 70.43 -53.20 -75.46
CA LEU A 679 71.34 -53.86 -74.50
C LEU A 679 72.54 -52.99 -74.06
N ARG A 680 72.76 -51.84 -74.72
CA ARG A 680 73.93 -50.96 -74.45
C ARG A 680 73.70 -49.92 -73.34
N GLU A 681 72.44 -49.58 -73.05
CA GLU A 681 72.04 -48.52 -72.10
C GLU A 681 72.02 -48.98 -70.62
N ARG A 682 72.24 -50.27 -70.36
CA ARG A 682 72.12 -50.89 -69.02
C ARG A 682 73.43 -50.84 -68.21
N GLY A 683 74.56 -50.53 -68.84
CA GLY A 683 75.87 -50.41 -68.18
C GLY A 683 76.04 -49.11 -67.40
N ASP A 684 75.55 -47.98 -67.92
CA ASP A 684 75.81 -46.64 -67.37
C ASP A 684 75.08 -46.35 -66.04
N LYS A 685 74.09 -47.18 -65.66
CA LYS A 685 73.27 -46.99 -64.44
C LYS A 685 73.88 -47.57 -63.16
N LEU A 686 74.91 -48.42 -63.26
CA LEU A 686 75.54 -49.05 -62.09
C LEU A 686 76.60 -48.14 -61.44
N ASP A 687 77.24 -47.26 -62.21
CA ASP A 687 78.25 -46.32 -61.70
C ASP A 687 77.61 -45.16 -60.88
N GLU A 688 76.35 -44.84 -61.13
CA GLU A 688 75.59 -43.79 -60.43
C GLU A 688 75.10 -44.22 -59.01
N ALA A 689 75.22 -45.50 -58.67
CA ALA A 689 74.79 -46.03 -57.37
C ALA A 689 75.89 -45.90 -56.29
N ILE A 690 77.16 -46.00 -56.67
CA ILE A 690 78.30 -46.00 -55.74
C ILE A 690 78.56 -44.59 -55.15
N GLY A 691 78.31 -43.53 -55.93
CA GLY A 691 78.45 -42.14 -55.45
C GLY A 691 77.43 -41.73 -54.38
N ARG A 692 76.28 -42.42 -54.27
CA ARG A 692 75.23 -42.09 -53.29
C ARG A 692 75.56 -42.56 -51.88
N THR A 693 76.20 -43.71 -51.74
CA THR A 693 76.50 -44.31 -50.43
C THR A 693 77.61 -43.57 -49.66
N GLU A 694 78.54 -42.89 -50.34
CA GLU A 694 79.58 -42.09 -49.67
C GLU A 694 79.03 -40.77 -49.08
N GLN A 695 77.90 -40.28 -49.61
CA GLN A 695 77.25 -39.05 -49.14
C GLN A 695 76.39 -39.27 -47.89
N GLU A 696 75.93 -40.51 -47.67
CA GLU A 696 75.16 -40.93 -46.48
C GLU A 696 76.04 -41.04 -45.21
N ILE A 697 77.31 -41.41 -45.36
CA ILE A 697 78.24 -41.51 -44.22
C ILE A 697 78.59 -40.12 -43.64
N ARG A 698 78.81 -39.11 -44.51
CA ARG A 698 79.07 -37.72 -44.10
C ARG A 698 77.86 -37.04 -43.45
N SER A 699 76.64 -37.48 -43.74
CA SER A 699 75.42 -36.92 -43.16
C SER A 699 75.14 -37.48 -41.75
N MET A 700 75.52 -38.73 -41.45
CA MET A 700 75.45 -39.28 -40.09
C MET A 700 76.39 -38.57 -39.11
N GLU A 701 77.64 -38.28 -39.49
CA GLU A 701 78.62 -37.61 -38.61
C GLU A 701 78.18 -36.18 -38.22
N ASN A 702 77.54 -35.46 -39.14
CA ASN A 702 76.97 -34.14 -38.86
C ASN A 702 75.75 -34.20 -37.94
N THR A 703 74.95 -35.27 -38.02
CA THR A 703 73.78 -35.47 -37.16
C THR A 703 74.19 -35.75 -35.71
N LEU A 704 75.27 -36.50 -35.50
CA LEU A 704 75.78 -36.83 -34.17
C LEU A 704 76.35 -35.61 -33.42
N ARG A 705 76.93 -34.64 -34.15
CA ARG A 705 77.41 -33.36 -33.58
C ARG A 705 76.27 -32.44 -33.12
N VAL A 706 75.14 -32.42 -33.81
CA VAL A 706 73.98 -31.59 -33.45
C VAL A 706 73.30 -32.12 -32.18
N VAL A 707 73.18 -33.44 -32.03
CA VAL A 707 72.56 -34.07 -30.85
C VAL A 707 73.35 -33.81 -29.57
N ASN A 708 74.69 -33.86 -29.62
CA ASN A 708 75.52 -33.63 -28.44
C ASN A 708 75.45 -32.17 -27.93
N VAL A 709 75.44 -31.18 -28.83
CA VAL A 709 75.36 -29.76 -28.45
C VAL A 709 73.97 -29.39 -27.89
N CYS A 710 72.89 -30.00 -28.41
CA CYS A 710 71.56 -29.83 -27.82
C CYS A 710 71.43 -30.46 -26.43
N ASN A 711 72.09 -31.60 -26.19
CA ASN A 711 72.11 -32.23 -24.86
C ASN A 711 72.89 -31.41 -23.82
N ASP A 712 73.99 -30.76 -24.21
CA ASP A 712 74.77 -29.91 -23.28
C ASP A 712 73.95 -28.67 -22.85
N LYS A 713 73.23 -28.00 -23.76
CA LYS A 713 72.33 -26.87 -23.41
C LYS A 713 71.06 -27.28 -22.65
N TYR A 714 70.60 -28.51 -22.82
CA TYR A 714 69.51 -29.07 -22.02
C TYR A 714 69.95 -29.35 -20.58
N ARG A 715 71.22 -29.74 -20.39
CA ARG A 715 71.84 -29.96 -19.08
C ARG A 715 72.03 -28.65 -18.29
N ASP A 716 72.36 -27.55 -18.97
CA ASP A 716 72.51 -26.22 -18.36
C ASP A 716 71.18 -25.61 -17.87
N ASN A 717 70.03 -26.04 -18.43
CA ASN A 717 68.70 -25.61 -17.99
C ASN A 717 68.07 -26.54 -16.92
N LEU A 718 68.74 -27.64 -16.56
CA LEU A 718 68.26 -28.66 -15.61
C LEU A 718 69.27 -28.95 -14.48
N THR A 719 70.28 -28.10 -14.28
CA THR A 719 71.21 -28.22 -13.15
C THR A 719 70.44 -28.17 -11.82
N ALA A 720 70.58 -29.22 -11.01
CA ALA A 720 69.91 -29.37 -9.74
C ALA A 720 70.44 -28.35 -8.71
N VAL A 721 69.52 -27.68 -8.02
CA VAL A 721 69.79 -26.86 -6.82
C VAL A 721 70.32 -27.78 -5.71
N ASP A 722 71.42 -27.37 -5.10
CA ASP A 722 72.16 -28.09 -4.06
C ASP A 722 71.35 -28.20 -2.75
N GLN A 723 71.48 -29.32 -2.02
CA GLN A 723 70.55 -29.72 -0.95
C GLN A 723 70.66 -28.90 0.36
N ASP A 724 71.62 -27.98 0.47
CA ASP A 724 71.83 -27.13 1.66
C ASP A 724 71.74 -25.61 1.40
N ALA A 725 71.15 -25.19 0.28
CA ALA A 725 70.91 -23.77 -0.02
C ALA A 725 69.73 -23.19 0.78
N PRO A 726 69.74 -21.87 1.13
CA PRO A 726 68.68 -21.20 1.90
C PRO A 726 67.27 -21.31 1.30
N GLU A 727 67.19 -21.70 0.02
CA GLU A 727 65.99 -21.96 -0.74
C GLU A 727 65.27 -23.25 -0.31
N TRP A 728 65.95 -24.26 0.23
CA TRP A 728 65.29 -25.49 0.73
C TRP A 728 64.63 -25.27 2.10
N THR A 729 65.23 -24.44 2.96
CA THR A 729 64.58 -23.94 4.19
C THR A 729 63.41 -23.02 3.88
N GLU A 730 63.51 -22.21 2.82
CA GLU A 730 62.41 -21.38 2.34
C GLU A 730 61.32 -22.25 1.70
N GLN A 731 61.66 -23.33 1.01
CA GLN A 731 60.70 -24.28 0.46
C GLN A 731 59.98 -25.07 1.55
N ARG A 732 60.64 -25.43 2.65
CA ARG A 732 59.98 -26.05 3.81
C ARG A 732 59.07 -25.06 4.55
N ARG A 733 59.48 -23.79 4.68
CA ARG A 733 58.67 -22.69 5.21
C ARG A 733 57.47 -22.40 4.31
N LEU A 734 57.66 -22.40 2.99
CA LEU A 734 56.62 -22.22 1.98
C LEU A 734 55.72 -23.45 1.90
N ASP A 735 56.21 -24.67 2.12
CA ASP A 735 55.40 -25.89 2.19
C ASP A 735 54.57 -25.93 3.46
N GLU A 736 55.10 -25.44 4.57
CA GLU A 736 54.38 -25.31 5.84
C GLU A 736 53.35 -24.19 5.75
N GLN A 737 53.71 -23.02 5.19
CA GLN A 737 52.76 -21.96 4.84
C GLN A 737 51.75 -22.41 3.79
N MET A 738 52.10 -23.29 2.86
CA MET A 738 51.20 -23.84 1.84
C MET A 738 50.29 -24.91 2.44
N ARG A 739 50.72 -25.70 3.43
CA ARG A 739 49.83 -26.60 4.20
C ARG A 739 48.86 -25.79 5.04
N ASP A 740 49.35 -24.76 5.72
CA ASP A 740 48.55 -23.86 6.55
C ASP A 740 47.58 -23.03 5.68
N ALA A 741 48.04 -22.59 4.50
CA ALA A 741 47.22 -21.95 3.49
C ALA A 741 46.26 -22.92 2.82
N ARG A 742 46.59 -24.21 2.64
CA ARG A 742 45.67 -25.26 2.13
C ARG A 742 44.62 -25.63 3.16
N GLN A 743 44.97 -25.65 4.44
CA GLN A 743 44.01 -25.88 5.53
C GLN A 743 43.09 -24.67 5.71
N LYS A 744 43.65 -23.46 5.63
CA LYS A 744 42.87 -22.22 5.53
C LYS A 744 42.05 -22.19 4.26
N LEU A 745 42.56 -22.65 3.12
CA LEU A 745 41.83 -22.75 1.86
C LEU A 745 40.70 -23.76 1.98
N HIS A 746 40.88 -24.90 2.64
CA HIS A 746 39.82 -25.87 2.87
C HIS A 746 38.77 -25.35 3.84
N GLN A 747 39.17 -24.67 4.92
CA GLN A 747 38.24 -23.98 5.82
C GLN A 747 37.52 -22.85 5.11
N ARG A 748 38.22 -22.08 4.27
CA ARG A 748 37.65 -21.02 3.45
C ARG A 748 36.79 -21.57 2.33
N GLN A 749 37.09 -22.74 1.76
CA GLN A 749 36.27 -23.44 0.77
C GLN A 749 35.04 -24.06 1.44
N ALA A 750 35.13 -24.55 2.67
CA ALA A 750 33.97 -25.00 3.44
C ALA A 750 33.10 -23.83 3.88
N GLN A 751 33.71 -22.71 4.29
CA GLN A 751 33.00 -21.45 4.53
C GLN A 751 32.43 -20.86 3.24
N LEU A 752 33.16 -20.94 2.13
CA LEU A 752 32.72 -20.49 0.82
C LEU A 752 31.58 -21.37 0.36
N GLN A 753 31.65 -22.69 0.55
CA GLN A 753 30.58 -23.64 0.24
C GLN A 753 29.37 -23.37 1.11
N GLN A 754 29.52 -23.16 2.43
CA GLN A 754 28.39 -22.73 3.28
C GLN A 754 27.84 -21.37 2.88
N LEU A 755 28.69 -20.42 2.47
CA LEU A 755 28.26 -19.13 1.95
C LEU A 755 27.66 -19.25 0.56
N PHE A 756 28.08 -20.23 -0.25
CA PHE A 756 27.55 -20.52 -1.59
C PHE A 756 26.21 -21.21 -1.45
N ASP A 757 26.05 -22.12 -0.49
CA ASP A 757 24.78 -22.77 -0.16
C ASP A 757 23.81 -21.73 0.44
N LYS A 758 24.31 -20.79 1.27
CA LYS A 758 23.51 -19.66 1.77
C LYS A 758 23.19 -18.64 0.67
N LEU A 759 24.13 -18.35 -0.23
CA LEU A 759 23.95 -17.46 -1.37
C LEU A 759 22.99 -18.09 -2.37
N GLN A 760 23.09 -19.39 -2.61
CA GLN A 760 22.24 -20.16 -3.50
C GLN A 760 20.85 -20.33 -2.88
N LYS A 761 20.76 -20.51 -1.56
CA LYS A 761 19.48 -20.41 -0.85
C LYS A 761 18.90 -19.00 -0.97
N ALA A 762 19.68 -17.94 -0.71
CA ALA A 762 19.22 -16.56 -0.86
C ALA A 762 18.92 -16.18 -2.31
N GLN A 763 19.61 -16.78 -3.29
CA GLN A 763 19.39 -16.58 -4.72
C GLN A 763 18.16 -17.36 -5.17
N ASN A 764 17.91 -18.55 -4.64
CA ASN A 764 16.67 -19.29 -4.83
C ASN A 764 15.51 -18.56 -4.17
N ASP A 765 15.67 -18.06 -2.95
CA ASP A 765 14.68 -17.25 -2.23
C ASP A 765 14.42 -15.94 -2.99
N TYR A 766 15.46 -15.30 -3.54
CA TYR A 766 15.34 -14.10 -4.37
C TYR A 766 14.72 -14.38 -5.74
N THR A 767 15.04 -15.51 -6.37
CA THR A 767 14.43 -15.95 -7.64
C THR A 767 12.97 -16.31 -7.39
N GLN A 768 12.66 -16.94 -6.26
CA GLN A 768 11.30 -17.22 -5.84
C GLN A 768 10.55 -15.92 -5.50
N LEU A 769 11.20 -14.94 -4.86
CA LEU A 769 10.63 -13.63 -4.64
C LEU A 769 10.42 -12.88 -5.97
N LEU A 770 11.31 -13.03 -6.94
CA LEU A 770 11.17 -12.48 -8.29
C LEU A 770 10.04 -13.17 -9.05
N ASP A 771 9.92 -14.49 -9.00
CA ASP A 771 8.81 -15.27 -9.55
C ASP A 771 7.50 -14.89 -8.86
N ASP A 772 7.51 -14.64 -7.56
CA ASP A 772 6.33 -14.20 -6.82
C ASP A 772 5.97 -12.75 -7.16
N ILE A 773 6.96 -11.87 -7.37
CA ILE A 773 6.76 -10.50 -7.88
C ILE A 773 6.26 -10.54 -9.32
N GLU A 774 6.77 -11.44 -10.16
CA GLU A 774 6.38 -11.59 -11.57
C GLU A 774 4.99 -12.20 -11.66
N LYS A 775 4.63 -13.17 -10.82
CA LYS A 775 3.25 -13.63 -10.62
C LYS A 775 2.34 -12.53 -10.09
N THR A 776 2.81 -11.72 -9.14
CA THR A 776 2.02 -10.61 -8.60
C THR A 776 1.81 -9.52 -9.67
N LYS A 777 2.82 -9.27 -10.51
CA LYS A 777 2.73 -8.36 -11.67
C LYS A 777 1.86 -8.94 -12.77
N GLU A 778 1.96 -10.23 -13.06
CA GLU A 778 1.10 -10.92 -14.02
C GLU A 778 -0.34 -10.93 -13.51
N GLU A 779 -0.58 -11.10 -12.21
CA GLU A 779 -1.88 -10.90 -11.58
C GLU A 779 -2.35 -9.45 -11.66
N GLU A 780 -1.47 -8.47 -11.47
CA GLU A 780 -1.79 -7.04 -11.59
C GLU A 780 -2.12 -6.67 -13.04
N GLU A 781 -1.34 -7.13 -14.01
CA GLU A 781 -1.56 -6.97 -15.45
C GLU A 781 -2.82 -7.71 -15.90
N ASN A 782 -3.07 -8.92 -15.40
CA ASN A 782 -4.31 -9.65 -15.66
C ASN A 782 -5.52 -8.92 -15.05
N LYS A 783 -5.39 -8.37 -13.83
CA LYS A 783 -6.43 -7.54 -13.19
C LYS A 783 -6.63 -6.22 -13.94
N GLN A 784 -5.57 -5.60 -14.47
CA GLN A 784 -5.64 -4.39 -15.31
C GLN A 784 -6.23 -4.69 -16.70
N HIS A 785 -5.88 -5.81 -17.33
CA HIS A 785 -6.47 -6.26 -18.58
C HIS A 785 -7.94 -6.65 -18.39
N TYR A 786 -8.29 -7.25 -17.26
CA TYR A 786 -9.67 -7.53 -16.89
C TYR A 786 -10.46 -6.25 -16.62
N LEU A 787 -9.87 -5.27 -15.91
CA LEU A 787 -10.44 -3.94 -15.72
C LEU A 787 -10.65 -3.22 -17.05
N SER A 788 -9.65 -3.21 -17.93
CA SER A 788 -9.77 -2.63 -19.27
C SER A 788 -10.81 -3.38 -20.12
N GLY A 789 -10.92 -4.70 -19.95
CA GLY A 789 -11.95 -5.53 -20.56
C GLY A 789 -13.35 -5.17 -20.07
N ILE A 790 -13.53 -4.98 -18.76
CA ILE A 790 -14.77 -4.50 -18.16
C ILE A 790 -15.07 -3.08 -18.60
N GLU A 791 -14.11 -2.16 -18.61
CA GLU A 791 -14.29 -0.79 -19.07
C GLU A 791 -14.71 -0.74 -20.54
N LYS A 792 -14.09 -1.59 -21.37
CA LYS A 792 -14.46 -1.75 -22.78
C LYS A 792 -15.83 -2.39 -22.93
N GLN A 793 -16.17 -3.39 -22.14
CA GLN A 793 -17.51 -3.99 -22.12
C GLN A 793 -18.57 -3.01 -21.62
N MET A 794 -18.27 -2.19 -20.60
CA MET A 794 -19.14 -1.13 -20.12
C MET A 794 -19.31 -0.03 -21.17
N ALA A 795 -18.25 0.33 -21.90
CA ALA A 795 -18.32 1.26 -23.02
C ALA A 795 -19.12 0.67 -24.20
N GLU A 796 -18.94 -0.62 -24.51
CA GLU A 796 -19.69 -1.33 -25.54
C GLU A 796 -21.16 -1.50 -25.16
N GLN A 797 -21.46 -1.84 -23.90
CA GLN A 797 -22.81 -1.92 -23.36
C GLN A 797 -23.44 -0.53 -23.29
N GLY A 798 -22.70 0.51 -22.88
CA GLY A 798 -23.13 1.89 -22.98
C GLY A 798 -23.44 2.32 -24.41
N GLY A 799 -22.62 1.88 -25.38
CA GLY A 799 -22.87 2.06 -26.80
C GLY A 799 -24.05 1.24 -27.34
N LYS A 800 -24.30 0.04 -26.81
CA LYS A 800 -25.47 -0.80 -27.13
C LYS A 800 -26.75 -0.20 -26.55
N ILE A 801 -26.72 0.25 -25.29
CA ILE A 801 -27.81 0.96 -24.61
C ILE A 801 -28.09 2.26 -25.33
N SER A 802 -27.08 3.06 -25.70
CA SER A 802 -27.30 4.29 -26.47
C SER A 802 -27.87 4.02 -27.86
N ARG A 803 -27.47 2.93 -28.53
CA ARG A 803 -28.06 2.51 -29.82
C ARG A 803 -29.47 1.97 -29.67
N ALA A 804 -29.74 1.21 -28.62
CA ALA A 804 -31.07 0.72 -28.26
C ALA A 804 -31.98 1.90 -27.95
N ASP A 805 -31.54 2.87 -27.15
CA ASP A 805 -32.26 4.08 -26.79
C ASP A 805 -32.52 4.97 -28.02
N LYS A 806 -31.54 5.12 -28.92
CA LYS A 806 -31.76 5.80 -30.21
C LYS A 806 -32.76 5.05 -31.11
N SER A 807 -32.72 3.71 -31.12
CA SER A 807 -33.65 2.88 -31.90
C SER A 807 -35.06 2.91 -31.30
N LEU A 808 -35.16 2.96 -29.97
CA LEU A 808 -36.40 3.05 -29.22
C LEU A 808 -37.04 4.44 -29.40
N ARG A 809 -36.23 5.51 -29.33
CA ARG A 809 -36.67 6.88 -29.68
C ARG A 809 -37.08 7.00 -31.16
N LYS A 810 -36.39 6.31 -32.06
CA LYS A 810 -36.77 6.26 -33.48
C LYS A 810 -38.08 5.51 -33.66
N ALA A 811 -38.24 4.35 -33.03
CA ALA A 811 -39.49 3.59 -33.04
C ALA A 811 -40.65 4.37 -32.43
N GLN A 812 -40.44 5.06 -31.29
CA GLN A 812 -41.41 5.98 -30.69
C GLN A 812 -41.79 7.10 -31.66
N LYS A 813 -40.81 7.69 -32.36
CA LYS A 813 -41.05 8.74 -33.37
C LYS A 813 -41.78 8.21 -34.60
N ASP A 814 -41.48 7.00 -35.04
CA ASP A 814 -42.14 6.32 -36.16
C ASP A 814 -43.59 5.92 -35.80
N ILE A 815 -43.83 5.47 -34.56
CA ILE A 815 -45.16 5.21 -33.98
C ILE A 815 -45.96 6.53 -33.89
N GLN A 816 -45.33 7.61 -33.43
CA GLN A 816 -45.94 8.94 -33.34
C GLN A 816 -46.26 9.51 -34.73
N ASN A 817 -45.41 9.27 -35.73
CA ASN A 817 -45.66 9.64 -37.12
C ASN A 817 -46.78 8.79 -37.77
N LEU A 818 -46.86 7.49 -37.45
CA LEU A 818 -47.95 6.60 -37.88
C LEU A 818 -49.29 7.03 -37.30
N TYR A 819 -49.33 7.49 -36.05
CA TYR A 819 -50.51 8.10 -35.43
C TYR A 819 -50.95 9.37 -36.18
N VAL A 820 -50.03 10.29 -36.49
CA VAL A 820 -50.32 11.53 -37.23
C VAL A 820 -50.83 11.25 -38.66
N LEU A 821 -50.36 10.17 -39.30
CA LEU A 821 -50.75 9.81 -40.67
C LEU A 821 -52.07 9.03 -40.78
N LYS A 822 -52.44 8.22 -39.78
CA LYS A 822 -53.63 7.34 -39.83
C LYS A 822 -54.79 7.73 -38.92
N GLY A 823 -54.57 8.57 -37.90
CA GLY A 823 -55.61 8.97 -36.94
C GLY A 823 -56.23 7.80 -36.16
N ASP A 824 -55.43 6.78 -35.86
CA ASP A 824 -55.88 5.53 -35.23
C ASP A 824 -55.63 5.59 -33.71
N ASP A 825 -56.70 5.79 -32.93
CA ASP A 825 -56.66 5.96 -31.45
C ASP A 825 -56.11 4.72 -30.72
N THR A 826 -56.08 3.57 -31.39
CA THR A 826 -55.53 2.31 -30.88
C THR A 826 -54.02 2.39 -30.62
N VAL A 827 -53.27 3.15 -31.44
CA VAL A 827 -51.83 3.34 -31.29
C VAL A 827 -51.52 4.23 -30.08
N LEU A 828 -52.34 5.26 -29.85
CA LEU A 828 -52.24 6.13 -28.67
C LEU A 828 -52.54 5.36 -27.38
N LEU A 829 -53.50 4.44 -27.43
CA LEU A 829 -53.86 3.60 -26.28
C LEU A 829 -52.73 2.64 -25.90
N GLN A 830 -52.09 2.00 -26.88
CA GLN A 830 -50.96 1.10 -26.66
C GLN A 830 -49.71 1.86 -26.16
N GLN A 831 -49.47 3.07 -26.67
CA GLN A 831 -48.38 3.91 -26.20
C GLN A 831 -48.61 4.34 -24.73
N ARG A 832 -49.85 4.73 -24.38
CA ARG A 832 -50.24 4.97 -22.99
C ARG A 832 -50.13 3.72 -22.12
N GLU A 833 -50.41 2.53 -22.64
CA GLU A 833 -50.28 1.28 -21.88
C GLU A 833 -48.82 0.93 -21.56
N VAL A 834 -47.90 1.19 -22.50
CA VAL A 834 -46.45 1.04 -22.28
C VAL A 834 -45.95 2.06 -21.25
N GLU A 835 -46.33 3.33 -21.39
CA GLU A 835 -46.01 4.39 -20.41
C GLU A 835 -46.60 4.07 -19.02
N LEU A 836 -47.80 3.49 -18.97
CA LEU A 836 -48.44 3.06 -17.72
C LEU A 836 -47.65 1.92 -17.05
N ARG A 837 -47.13 0.96 -17.82
CA ARG A 837 -46.30 -0.14 -17.27
C ARG A 837 -44.96 0.36 -16.76
N GLU A 838 -44.30 1.26 -17.49
CA GLU A 838 -43.05 1.89 -17.04
C GLU A 838 -43.27 2.69 -15.74
N LEU A 839 -44.37 3.45 -15.65
CA LEU A 839 -44.76 4.15 -14.43
C LEU A 839 -45.12 3.18 -13.29
N GLN A 840 -45.76 2.05 -13.57
CA GLN A 840 -46.05 1.02 -12.57
C GLN A 840 -44.78 0.38 -12.01
N GLU A 841 -43.78 0.12 -12.85
CA GLU A 841 -42.51 -0.49 -12.46
C GLU A 841 -41.64 0.50 -11.66
N GLN A 842 -41.59 1.78 -12.08
CA GLN A 842 -40.97 2.85 -11.30
C GLN A 842 -41.67 3.06 -9.95
N ASN A 843 -42.99 3.06 -9.93
CA ASN A 843 -43.74 3.14 -8.68
C ASN A 843 -43.50 1.91 -7.79
N ALA A 844 -43.32 0.71 -8.34
CA ALA A 844 -43.02 -0.48 -7.55
C ALA A 844 -41.65 -0.37 -6.85
N LEU A 845 -40.63 0.13 -7.54
CA LEU A 845 -39.30 0.38 -6.96
C LEU A 845 -39.34 1.47 -5.89
N VAL A 846 -40.02 2.59 -6.16
CA VAL A 846 -40.17 3.67 -5.18
C VAL A 846 -41.00 3.23 -3.96
N LEU A 847 -42.01 2.38 -4.15
CA LEU A 847 -42.77 1.80 -3.04
C LEU A 847 -41.94 0.82 -2.21
N GLN A 848 -41.00 0.10 -2.82
CA GLN A 848 -40.05 -0.74 -2.12
C GLN A 848 -39.10 0.11 -1.26
N ASP A 849 -38.52 1.17 -1.83
CA ASP A 849 -37.66 2.09 -1.09
C ASP A 849 -38.42 2.78 0.06
N ILE A 850 -39.65 3.24 -0.18
CA ILE A 850 -40.51 3.84 0.86
C ILE A 850 -40.86 2.81 1.95
N ALA A 851 -41.08 1.54 1.61
CA ALA A 851 -41.35 0.47 2.56
C ALA A 851 -40.17 0.22 3.50
N GLU A 852 -38.93 0.29 2.99
CA GLU A 852 -37.71 0.23 3.81
C GLU A 852 -37.61 1.43 4.78
N PHE A 853 -38.00 2.63 4.35
CA PHE A 853 -38.01 3.82 5.22
C PHE A 853 -39.14 3.84 6.28
N THR A 854 -40.20 3.05 6.11
CA THR A 854 -41.35 3.08 7.04
C THR A 854 -41.25 2.07 8.18
N ILE A 855 -40.34 1.11 8.11
CA ILE A 855 -40.16 0.08 9.14
C ILE A 855 -39.04 0.48 10.09
N ARG A 856 -39.35 0.56 11.38
CA ARG A 856 -38.37 0.84 12.43
C ARG A 856 -37.81 -0.47 12.96
N HIS A 857 -36.52 -0.71 12.76
CA HIS A 857 -35.81 -1.79 13.44
C HIS A 857 -35.40 -1.30 14.84
N VAL A 858 -35.86 -1.99 15.87
CA VAL A 858 -35.62 -1.64 17.27
C VAL A 858 -34.76 -2.73 17.90
N GLU A 859 -33.65 -2.33 18.52
CA GLU A 859 -32.85 -3.20 19.37
C GLU A 859 -33.15 -2.88 20.84
N ALA A 860 -33.46 -3.92 21.63
CA ALA A 860 -33.71 -3.77 23.07
C ALA A 860 -32.98 -4.84 23.88
N GLU A 861 -32.51 -4.47 25.06
CA GLU A 861 -32.02 -5.44 26.06
C GLU A 861 -33.22 -6.11 26.72
N VAL A 862 -33.27 -7.44 26.64
CA VAL A 862 -34.42 -8.25 27.04
C VAL A 862 -33.99 -9.16 28.19
N THR A 863 -34.69 -9.05 29.31
CA THR A 863 -34.38 -9.74 30.56
C THR A 863 -34.74 -11.23 30.54
N GLU A 864 -35.86 -11.61 29.91
CA GLU A 864 -36.28 -13.03 29.81
C GLU A 864 -35.30 -13.87 29.01
N LEU A 865 -34.66 -13.27 27.99
CA LEU A 865 -33.73 -13.96 27.10
C LEU A 865 -32.26 -13.68 27.45
N GLY A 866 -31.98 -12.71 28.33
CA GLY A 866 -30.62 -12.37 28.77
C GLY A 866 -29.70 -11.89 27.63
N CYS A 867 -30.25 -11.31 26.56
CA CYS A 867 -29.51 -10.80 25.41
C CYS A 867 -30.20 -9.58 24.78
N LYS A 868 -29.53 -8.97 23.80
CA LYS A 868 -30.15 -7.96 22.94
C LYS A 868 -31.01 -8.67 21.89
N MET A 869 -32.24 -8.20 21.74
CA MET A 869 -33.17 -8.69 20.72
C MET A 869 -33.47 -7.60 19.71
N LYS A 870 -33.63 -8.02 18.46
CA LYS A 870 -34.11 -7.16 17.39
C LYS A 870 -35.57 -7.47 17.11
N PHE A 871 -36.36 -6.43 16.87
CA PHE A 871 -37.71 -6.56 16.34
C PHE A 871 -38.01 -5.38 15.43
N ALA A 872 -38.80 -5.62 14.38
CA ALA A 872 -39.25 -4.59 13.46
C ALA A 872 -40.65 -4.12 13.84
N VAL A 873 -40.89 -2.81 13.74
CA VAL A 873 -42.19 -2.18 13.98
C VAL A 873 -42.56 -1.31 12.79
N TYR A 874 -43.72 -1.58 12.22
CA TYR A 874 -44.34 -0.67 11.26
C TYR A 874 -45.39 0.19 11.98
N LEU A 875 -45.24 1.51 11.86
CA LEU A 875 -46.15 2.50 12.44
C LEU A 875 -47.12 2.99 11.37
N PRO A 876 -48.44 2.75 11.52
CA PRO A 876 -49.42 3.25 10.57
C PRO A 876 -49.59 4.77 10.76
N PRO A 877 -49.96 5.53 9.70
CA PRO A 877 -50.16 6.99 9.81
C PRO A 877 -51.12 7.41 10.93
N GLN A 878 -52.12 6.59 11.23
CA GLN A 878 -53.14 6.82 12.26
C GLN A 878 -52.57 6.87 13.68
N VAL A 879 -51.33 6.41 13.91
CA VAL A 879 -50.66 6.53 15.21
C VAL A 879 -50.44 7.99 15.62
N GLU A 880 -50.39 8.91 14.66
CA GLU A 880 -50.29 10.35 14.92
C GLU A 880 -51.60 10.95 15.45
N GLU A 881 -52.74 10.34 15.13
CA GLU A 881 -54.07 10.77 15.59
C GLU A 881 -54.39 10.21 16.99
N GLY A 882 -53.81 9.08 17.37
CA GLY A 882 -53.97 8.48 18.68
C GLY A 882 -53.52 7.01 18.76
N PRO A 883 -53.77 6.33 19.90
CA PRO A 883 -53.35 4.95 20.10
C PRO A 883 -54.06 3.99 19.13
N VAL A 884 -53.29 3.05 18.56
CA VAL A 884 -53.80 2.07 17.57
C VAL A 884 -53.74 0.63 18.07
N PRO A 885 -54.59 -0.28 17.54
CA PRO A 885 -54.49 -1.71 17.83
C PRO A 885 -53.21 -2.34 17.27
N VAL A 886 -52.79 -3.47 17.84
CA VAL A 886 -51.51 -4.13 17.53
C VAL A 886 -51.73 -5.53 16.95
N ILE A 887 -50.98 -5.86 15.88
CA ILE A 887 -50.86 -7.22 15.37
C ILE A 887 -49.41 -7.67 15.50
N TYR A 888 -49.19 -8.79 16.18
CA TYR A 888 -47.89 -9.45 16.28
C TYR A 888 -47.75 -10.49 15.17
N TRP A 889 -46.64 -10.46 14.45
CA TRP A 889 -46.25 -11.48 13.47
C TRP A 889 -45.09 -12.32 13.99
N LEU A 890 -45.25 -13.63 14.02
CA LEU A 890 -44.19 -14.57 14.37
C LEU A 890 -43.66 -15.28 13.12
N SER A 891 -42.35 -15.19 12.89
CA SER A 891 -41.69 -15.77 11.73
C SER A 891 -41.32 -17.26 11.93
N GLY A 892 -41.08 -17.95 10.81
CA GLY A 892 -40.72 -19.38 10.80
C GLY A 892 -39.25 -19.65 11.10
N LEU A 893 -38.84 -20.92 10.96
CA LEU A 893 -37.45 -21.35 11.09
C LEU A 893 -36.51 -20.49 10.21
N THR A 894 -35.28 -20.26 10.68
CA THR A 894 -34.20 -19.51 10.01
C THR A 894 -34.44 -18.02 9.79
N CYS A 895 -35.65 -17.52 10.06
CA CYS A 895 -36.00 -16.12 9.82
C CYS A 895 -35.54 -15.20 10.96
N THR A 896 -35.53 -13.91 10.67
CA THR A 896 -35.39 -12.82 11.64
C THR A 896 -36.60 -11.87 11.57
N GLU A 897 -36.49 -10.69 12.19
CA GLU A 897 -37.46 -9.60 12.04
C GLU A 897 -37.58 -9.07 10.60
N ALA A 898 -36.56 -9.31 9.76
CA ALA A 898 -36.46 -8.72 8.41
C ALA A 898 -37.27 -9.47 7.33
N ASN A 899 -37.37 -10.80 7.42
CA ASN A 899 -37.93 -11.61 6.33
C ASN A 899 -39.38 -11.23 5.99
N PHE A 900 -40.22 -11.05 7.01
CA PHE A 900 -41.62 -10.69 6.82
C PHE A 900 -41.79 -9.23 6.41
N SER A 901 -40.99 -8.33 7.00
CA SER A 901 -41.03 -6.91 6.67
C SER A 901 -40.62 -6.66 5.21
N GLU A 902 -39.61 -7.38 4.69
CA GLU A 902 -39.14 -7.21 3.32
C GLU A 902 -40.04 -7.90 2.27
N LYS A 903 -40.59 -9.08 2.59
CA LYS A 903 -41.13 -9.98 1.54
C LYS A 903 -42.64 -10.15 1.55
N ALA A 904 -43.33 -9.84 2.65
CA ALA A 904 -44.76 -10.11 2.77
C ALA A 904 -45.67 -9.00 2.21
N GLY A 905 -45.17 -7.78 2.01
CA GLY A 905 -45.98 -6.65 1.57
C GLY A 905 -47.10 -6.25 2.55
N ALA A 906 -46.98 -6.62 3.82
CA ALA A 906 -47.99 -6.45 4.87
C ALA A 906 -48.23 -4.98 5.26
N GLN A 907 -47.22 -4.12 5.08
CA GLN A 907 -47.20 -2.72 5.49
C GLN A 907 -48.34 -1.92 4.85
N LYS A 908 -48.63 -2.18 3.57
CA LYS A 908 -49.76 -1.57 2.85
C LYS A 908 -51.08 -1.79 3.59
N TYR A 909 -51.31 -3.01 4.06
CA TYR A 909 -52.55 -3.37 4.76
C TYR A 909 -52.56 -2.84 6.19
N ALA A 910 -51.41 -2.85 6.87
CA ALA A 910 -51.27 -2.24 8.19
C ALA A 910 -51.61 -0.74 8.15
N ALA A 911 -51.13 -0.01 7.13
CA ALA A 911 -51.45 1.39 6.90
C ALA A 911 -52.94 1.61 6.61
N ASN A 912 -53.50 0.82 5.70
CA ASN A 912 -54.91 0.94 5.29
C ASN A 912 -55.87 0.70 6.46
N TYR A 913 -55.55 -0.24 7.33
CA TYR A 913 -56.42 -0.60 8.44
C TYR A 913 -56.14 0.16 9.74
N GLY A 914 -54.99 0.84 9.85
CA GLY A 914 -54.59 1.60 11.02
C GLY A 914 -54.17 0.69 12.17
N VAL A 915 -53.31 -0.30 11.90
CA VAL A 915 -52.77 -1.22 12.91
C VAL A 915 -51.26 -1.12 12.98
N LEU A 916 -50.73 -1.15 14.21
CA LEU A 916 -49.32 -1.28 14.46
C LEU A 916 -48.92 -2.74 14.29
N LEU A 917 -47.87 -2.98 13.51
CA LEU A 917 -47.39 -4.32 13.19
C LEU A 917 -46.03 -4.55 13.85
N VAL A 918 -45.94 -5.56 14.72
CA VAL A 918 -44.72 -5.92 15.45
C VAL A 918 -44.20 -7.26 14.96
N ILE A 919 -42.92 -7.32 14.62
CA ILE A 919 -42.28 -8.47 13.99
C ILE A 919 -41.01 -8.81 14.80
N PRO A 920 -41.09 -9.62 15.87
CA PRO A 920 -39.92 -10.07 16.60
C PRO A 920 -39.03 -11.05 15.82
N ASP A 921 -37.77 -11.14 16.25
CA ASP A 921 -36.89 -12.26 15.89
C ASP A 921 -37.44 -13.60 16.45
N THR A 922 -36.88 -14.70 15.96
CA THR A 922 -37.38 -16.08 16.16
C THR A 922 -36.66 -16.83 17.27
N SER A 923 -35.49 -16.34 17.70
CA SER A 923 -34.70 -16.87 18.82
C SER A 923 -33.81 -15.77 19.42
N PRO A 924 -33.26 -15.98 20.63
CA PRO A 924 -32.08 -15.25 21.09
C PRO A 924 -30.94 -15.33 20.06
N ARG A 925 -30.05 -14.33 20.05
CA ARG A 925 -28.89 -14.26 19.13
C ARG A 925 -27.59 -13.99 19.89
N GLY A 926 -26.49 -14.55 19.39
CA GLY A 926 -25.13 -14.22 19.85
C GLY A 926 -24.77 -14.74 21.25
N LEU A 927 -25.38 -15.86 21.68
CA LEU A 927 -25.16 -16.43 23.00
C LEU A 927 -23.98 -17.41 23.06
N ASN A 928 -23.53 -17.91 21.90
CA ASN A 928 -22.44 -18.88 21.77
C ASN A 928 -22.67 -20.15 22.59
N ILE A 929 -23.91 -20.65 22.61
CA ILE A 929 -24.23 -21.90 23.30
C ILE A 929 -23.69 -23.07 22.44
N PRO A 930 -22.96 -24.05 23.01
CA PRO A 930 -22.49 -25.20 22.23
C PRO A 930 -23.64 -25.95 21.56
N GLY A 931 -23.56 -26.10 20.24
CA GLY A 931 -24.59 -26.74 19.41
C GLY A 931 -25.73 -25.83 18.93
N GLU A 932 -25.67 -24.52 19.22
CA GLU A 932 -26.68 -23.53 18.85
C GLU A 932 -26.81 -23.29 17.34
N ASP A 933 -25.72 -23.45 16.60
CA ASP A 933 -25.67 -23.24 15.15
C ASP A 933 -25.42 -24.54 14.36
N ASP A 934 -25.50 -25.71 15.02
CA ASP A 934 -25.21 -27.02 14.40
C ASP A 934 -26.29 -27.45 13.39
N SER A 935 -27.52 -26.94 13.53
CA SER A 935 -28.63 -27.28 12.63
C SER A 935 -29.62 -26.14 12.45
N TYR A 936 -30.23 -26.04 11.26
CA TYR A 936 -31.15 -24.94 10.92
C TYR A 936 -32.51 -25.03 11.63
N ASP A 937 -32.87 -26.21 12.15
CA ASP A 937 -34.16 -26.56 12.75
C ASP A 937 -34.09 -26.68 14.29
N PHE A 938 -32.98 -26.25 14.91
CA PHE A 938 -32.81 -26.21 16.36
C PHE A 938 -31.73 -25.18 16.75
N GLY A 939 -31.99 -24.35 17.76
CA GLY A 939 -31.04 -23.30 18.20
C GLY A 939 -31.32 -21.95 17.52
N SER A 940 -30.27 -21.30 17.01
CA SER A 940 -30.35 -19.99 16.35
C SER A 940 -31.36 -20.00 15.20
N GLY A 941 -32.37 -19.14 15.27
CA GLY A 941 -33.44 -19.05 14.26
C GLY A 941 -34.54 -20.09 14.43
N ALA A 942 -34.50 -20.86 15.51
CA ALA A 942 -35.37 -22.00 15.75
C ALA A 942 -35.78 -22.11 17.23
N GLY A 943 -36.21 -21.00 17.85
CA GLY A 943 -36.60 -20.99 19.27
C GLY A 943 -37.92 -21.70 19.60
N PHE A 944 -38.68 -22.13 18.59
CA PHE A 944 -39.99 -22.80 18.69
C PHE A 944 -41.06 -22.08 19.52
N TYR A 945 -40.83 -20.84 19.94
CA TYR A 945 -41.72 -20.06 20.79
C TYR A 945 -42.12 -20.77 22.08
N VAL A 946 -41.20 -21.57 22.65
CA VAL A 946 -41.36 -22.24 23.94
C VAL A 946 -40.50 -21.57 25.01
N ASP A 947 -40.77 -21.89 26.28
CA ASP A 947 -39.83 -21.64 27.37
C ASP A 947 -39.05 -22.92 27.68
N ALA A 948 -37.79 -22.95 27.26
CA ALA A 948 -36.91 -24.09 27.47
C ALA A 948 -36.73 -24.38 28.97
N THR A 949 -36.70 -25.67 29.32
CA THR A 949 -36.50 -26.14 30.70
C THR A 949 -35.21 -26.94 30.87
N ARG A 950 -34.54 -27.30 29.77
CA ARG A 950 -33.29 -28.06 29.75
C ARG A 950 -32.07 -27.14 29.60
N GLU A 951 -31.05 -27.37 30.42
CA GLU A 951 -29.74 -26.71 30.24
C GLU A 951 -29.03 -27.21 28.97
N PRO A 952 -28.28 -26.36 28.25
CA PRO A 952 -27.99 -24.95 28.54
C PRO A 952 -29.09 -23.94 28.09
N TRP A 953 -30.11 -24.40 27.36
CA TRP A 953 -31.11 -23.55 26.70
C TRP A 953 -32.03 -22.81 27.67
N LYS A 954 -32.33 -23.42 28.82
CA LYS A 954 -33.22 -22.90 29.86
C LYS A 954 -32.94 -21.45 30.25
N LYS A 955 -31.66 -21.04 30.22
CA LYS A 955 -31.23 -19.71 30.64
C LYS A 955 -31.72 -18.60 29.71
N ASN A 956 -31.79 -18.86 28.40
CA ASN A 956 -31.98 -17.82 27.39
C ASN A 956 -33.12 -18.10 26.41
N TYR A 957 -33.44 -19.36 26.11
CA TYR A 957 -34.47 -19.74 25.13
C TYR A 957 -35.86 -19.73 25.76
N ARG A 958 -36.31 -18.54 26.16
CA ARG A 958 -37.61 -18.28 26.80
C ARG A 958 -38.52 -17.43 25.91
N MET A 959 -38.66 -17.88 24.65
CA MET A 959 -39.32 -17.12 23.59
C MET A 959 -40.81 -16.94 23.84
N TYR A 960 -41.48 -17.87 24.52
CA TYR A 960 -42.88 -17.72 24.91
C TYR A 960 -43.05 -16.56 25.88
N SER A 961 -42.27 -16.53 26.96
CA SER A 961 -42.32 -15.45 27.96
C SER A 961 -41.94 -14.10 27.34
N TYR A 962 -40.96 -14.08 26.42
CA TYR A 962 -40.62 -12.87 25.67
C TYR A 962 -41.81 -12.35 24.85
N VAL A 963 -42.42 -13.19 24.00
CA VAL A 963 -43.49 -12.77 23.07
C VAL A 963 -44.79 -12.42 23.79
N THR A 964 -45.10 -13.06 24.92
CA THR A 964 -46.39 -12.86 25.61
C THR A 964 -46.34 -11.81 26.72
N LYS A 965 -45.16 -11.55 27.31
CA LYS A 965 -45.02 -10.63 28.46
C LYS A 965 -44.11 -9.45 28.16
N GLU A 966 -42.83 -9.71 27.90
CA GLU A 966 -41.83 -8.65 27.86
C GLU A 966 -41.93 -7.78 26.61
N LEU A 967 -42.10 -8.39 25.43
CA LEU A 967 -42.25 -7.65 24.17
C LEU A 967 -43.54 -6.82 24.14
N PRO A 968 -44.73 -7.33 24.52
CA PRO A 968 -45.93 -6.50 24.61
C PRO A 968 -45.79 -5.36 25.61
N ALA A 969 -45.17 -5.59 26.78
CA ALA A 969 -44.92 -4.52 27.75
C ALA A 969 -43.99 -3.43 27.19
N LEU A 970 -42.94 -3.84 26.46
CA LEU A 970 -42.02 -2.91 25.79
C LEU A 970 -42.73 -2.10 24.70
N VAL A 971 -43.49 -2.76 23.83
CA VAL A 971 -44.23 -2.10 22.74
C VAL A 971 -45.26 -1.12 23.30
N ASN A 972 -46.01 -1.52 24.33
CA ASN A 972 -47.01 -0.66 24.96
C ASN A 972 -46.41 0.55 25.70
N LYS A 973 -45.16 0.44 26.13
CA LYS A 973 -44.42 1.53 26.78
C LYS A 973 -43.86 2.53 25.76
N GLU A 974 -43.31 2.04 24.65
CA GLU A 974 -42.60 2.86 23.67
C GLU A 974 -43.52 3.47 22.58
N PHE A 975 -44.68 2.86 22.32
CA PHE A 975 -45.57 3.27 21.23
C PHE A 975 -47.01 3.49 21.70
N ALA A 976 -47.70 4.44 21.05
CA ALA A 976 -49.11 4.73 21.28
C ALA A 976 -49.98 3.57 20.76
N THR A 977 -50.27 2.63 21.65
CA THR A 977 -51.00 1.39 21.35
C THR A 977 -52.23 1.25 22.24
N LEU A 978 -53.16 0.39 21.83
CA LEU A 978 -54.29 -0.03 22.64
C LEU A 978 -53.97 -1.40 23.25
N PRO A 979 -53.54 -1.49 24.53
CA PRO A 979 -53.07 -2.75 25.13
C PRO A 979 -54.12 -3.85 25.13
N ASP A 980 -55.39 -3.49 25.21
CA ASP A 980 -56.51 -4.43 25.26
C ASP A 980 -56.98 -4.88 23.85
N ARG A 981 -56.35 -4.39 22.79
CA ARG A 981 -56.69 -4.66 21.38
C ARG A 981 -55.48 -5.17 20.62
N GLN A 982 -55.11 -6.41 20.92
CA GLN A 982 -53.99 -7.10 20.31
C GLN A 982 -54.46 -8.38 19.62
N SER A 983 -53.79 -8.76 18.53
CA SER A 983 -53.98 -10.05 17.87
C SER A 983 -52.64 -10.58 17.38
N ILE A 984 -52.57 -11.87 17.07
CA ILE A 984 -51.31 -12.53 16.73
C ILE A 984 -51.46 -13.42 15.50
N MET A 985 -50.42 -13.45 14.68
CA MET A 985 -50.33 -14.34 13.55
C MET A 985 -48.90 -14.80 13.32
N GLY A 986 -48.70 -15.82 12.48
CA GLY A 986 -47.36 -16.25 12.14
C GLY A 986 -47.29 -17.30 11.04
N HIS A 987 -46.06 -17.66 10.67
CA HIS A 987 -45.77 -18.61 9.61
C HIS A 987 -44.98 -19.83 10.11
N SER A 988 -45.38 -21.05 9.75
CA SER A 988 -44.61 -22.26 10.06
C SER A 988 -44.39 -22.44 11.57
N MET A 989 -43.14 -22.43 12.04
CA MET A 989 -42.81 -22.35 13.47
C MET A 989 -43.44 -21.12 14.16
N GLY A 990 -43.51 -19.98 13.50
CA GLY A 990 -44.23 -18.81 14.01
C GLY A 990 -45.73 -18.98 14.01
N GLY A 991 -46.28 -19.77 13.08
CA GLY A 991 -47.69 -20.17 13.11
C GLY A 991 -47.99 -21.03 14.34
N HIS A 992 -47.10 -21.95 14.66
CA HIS A 992 -47.13 -22.69 15.92
C HIS A 992 -47.12 -21.76 17.13
N GLY A 993 -46.14 -20.84 17.19
CA GLY A 993 -46.02 -19.84 18.24
C GLY A 993 -47.29 -19.00 18.42
N ALA A 994 -47.89 -18.54 17.32
CA ALA A 994 -49.08 -17.69 17.35
C ALA A 994 -50.27 -18.45 17.95
N LEU A 995 -50.47 -19.70 17.54
CA LEU A 995 -51.53 -20.57 18.04
C LEU A 995 -51.37 -20.85 19.54
N ILE A 996 -50.17 -21.24 20.01
CA ILE A 996 -49.97 -21.52 21.44
C ILE A 996 -50.11 -20.25 22.29
N CYS A 997 -49.65 -19.09 21.79
CA CYS A 997 -49.81 -17.81 22.47
C CYS A 997 -51.29 -17.45 22.63
N ALA A 998 -52.10 -17.60 21.58
CA ALA A 998 -53.54 -17.31 21.64
C ALA A 998 -54.31 -18.30 22.53
N LEU A 999 -54.02 -19.60 22.42
CA LEU A 999 -54.72 -20.64 23.19
C LEU A 999 -54.38 -20.59 24.69
N LYS A 1000 -53.14 -20.24 25.06
CA LYS A 1000 -52.71 -20.12 26.46
C LYS A 1000 -53.04 -18.76 27.10
N ASN A 1001 -53.26 -17.72 26.29
CA ASN A 1001 -53.58 -16.36 26.76
C ASN A 1001 -54.89 -15.85 26.14
N PRO A 1002 -56.03 -16.50 26.45
CA PRO A 1002 -57.32 -16.27 25.78
C PRO A 1002 -57.86 -14.83 25.84
N GLU A 1003 -57.49 -14.05 26.85
CA GLU A 1003 -57.97 -12.66 27.01
C GLU A 1003 -57.07 -11.64 26.31
N GLN A 1004 -55.80 -12.00 26.06
CA GLN A 1004 -54.78 -11.11 25.52
C GLN A 1004 -54.92 -10.90 24.01
N PHE A 1005 -55.14 -11.99 23.27
CA PHE A 1005 -55.24 -11.95 21.81
C PHE A 1005 -56.69 -12.13 21.35
N LYS A 1006 -57.25 -11.14 20.66
CA LYS A 1006 -58.65 -11.16 20.20
C LYS A 1006 -58.93 -12.23 19.16
N THR A 1007 -57.93 -12.54 18.35
CA THR A 1007 -58.01 -13.57 17.33
C THR A 1007 -56.60 -14.02 16.94
N VAL A 1008 -56.52 -15.14 16.22
CA VAL A 1008 -55.27 -15.71 15.72
C VAL A 1008 -55.42 -16.19 14.29
N SER A 1009 -54.36 -16.07 13.51
CA SER A 1009 -54.29 -16.70 12.19
C SER A 1009 -52.90 -17.23 11.91
N ALA A 1010 -52.75 -18.24 11.07
CA ALA A 1010 -51.43 -18.76 10.73
C ALA A 1010 -51.30 -19.18 9.26
N PHE A 1011 -50.10 -19.01 8.72
CA PHE A 1011 -49.69 -19.53 7.42
C PHE A 1011 -48.89 -20.80 7.63
N ALA A 1012 -49.33 -21.90 7.02
CA ALA A 1012 -48.68 -23.20 7.04
C ALA A 1012 -48.13 -23.60 8.44
N PRO A 1013 -48.94 -23.53 9.53
CA PRO A 1013 -48.45 -23.71 10.90
C PRO A 1013 -47.97 -25.14 11.18
N ILE A 1014 -46.92 -25.25 12.00
CA ILE A 1014 -46.59 -26.51 12.69
C ILE A 1014 -47.65 -26.75 13.78
N SER A 1015 -48.73 -27.40 13.40
CA SER A 1015 -49.98 -27.44 14.17
C SER A 1015 -49.97 -28.47 15.29
N ASN A 1016 -49.17 -29.53 15.14
CA ASN A 1016 -49.11 -30.65 16.07
C ASN A 1016 -47.65 -31.16 16.25
N PRO A 1017 -46.74 -30.30 16.79
CA PRO A 1017 -45.31 -30.57 16.89
C PRO A 1017 -44.93 -31.85 17.64
N ILE A 1018 -45.76 -32.36 18.55
CA ILE A 1018 -45.45 -33.62 19.27
C ILE A 1018 -45.35 -34.81 18.31
N LEU A 1019 -46.09 -34.78 17.19
CA LEU A 1019 -46.09 -35.89 16.21
C LEU A 1019 -45.22 -35.62 14.99
N CYS A 1020 -44.66 -34.42 14.81
CA CYS A 1020 -43.85 -34.11 13.64
C CYS A 1020 -42.34 -34.17 13.94
N PRO A 1021 -41.48 -34.53 12.96
CA PRO A 1021 -40.04 -34.66 13.20
C PRO A 1021 -39.37 -33.40 13.75
N TRP A 1022 -39.71 -32.21 13.22
CA TRP A 1022 -39.16 -30.95 13.70
C TRP A 1022 -39.53 -30.67 15.16
N GLY A 1023 -40.80 -30.84 15.52
CA GLY A 1023 -41.28 -30.62 16.88
C GLY A 1023 -40.71 -31.62 17.88
N LYS A 1024 -40.62 -32.91 17.52
CA LYS A 1024 -39.96 -33.93 18.36
C LYS A 1024 -38.51 -33.58 18.68
N LYS A 1025 -37.76 -33.14 17.67
CA LYS A 1025 -36.36 -32.70 17.85
C LYS A 1025 -36.28 -31.49 18.78
N ALA A 1026 -37.08 -30.46 18.49
CA ALA A 1026 -37.09 -29.22 19.27
C ALA A 1026 -37.53 -29.45 20.74
N PHE A 1027 -38.60 -30.19 20.98
CA PHE A 1027 -39.09 -30.45 22.32
C PHE A 1027 -38.14 -31.37 23.11
N SER A 1028 -37.52 -32.36 22.48
CA SER A 1028 -36.47 -33.18 23.12
C SER A 1028 -35.26 -32.33 23.54
N GLY A 1029 -34.89 -31.34 22.73
CA GLY A 1029 -33.80 -30.42 22.99
C GLY A 1029 -34.13 -29.39 24.08
N TYR A 1030 -35.26 -28.70 23.96
CA TYR A 1030 -35.63 -27.59 24.86
C TYR A 1030 -36.33 -28.00 26.14
N LEU A 1031 -37.23 -29.00 26.07
CA LEU A 1031 -38.09 -29.41 27.17
C LEU A 1031 -37.62 -30.72 27.82
N GLY A 1032 -36.89 -31.56 27.06
CA GLY A 1032 -36.44 -32.87 27.51
C GLY A 1032 -37.56 -33.90 27.70
N GLY A 1033 -37.17 -35.10 28.15
CA GLY A 1033 -38.06 -36.25 28.33
C GLY A 1033 -38.19 -37.14 27.09
N PRO A 1034 -38.80 -38.34 27.22
CA PRO A 1034 -39.10 -39.24 26.10
C PRO A 1034 -40.22 -38.67 25.20
N GLU A 1035 -40.39 -39.21 23.99
CA GLU A 1035 -41.31 -38.70 22.94
C GLU A 1035 -42.81 -38.61 23.32
N ASP A 1036 -43.21 -39.00 24.54
CA ASP A 1036 -44.57 -38.90 25.08
C ASP A 1036 -44.65 -38.08 26.39
N ASN A 1037 -43.70 -37.19 26.63
CA ASN A 1037 -43.69 -36.36 27.83
C ASN A 1037 -44.97 -35.51 27.91
N VAL A 1038 -45.74 -35.69 28.98
CA VAL A 1038 -46.98 -34.92 29.25
C VAL A 1038 -46.72 -33.42 29.23
N ALA A 1039 -45.51 -32.97 29.57
CA ALA A 1039 -45.12 -31.57 29.54
C ALA A 1039 -45.10 -30.96 28.12
N TRP A 1040 -44.91 -31.75 27.06
CA TRP A 1040 -44.92 -31.25 25.67
C TRP A 1040 -46.33 -30.82 25.24
N LYS A 1041 -47.38 -31.43 25.81
CA LYS A 1041 -48.79 -31.10 25.50
C LYS A 1041 -49.14 -29.65 25.83
N GLU A 1042 -48.44 -29.05 26.79
CA GLU A 1042 -48.60 -27.64 27.17
C GLU A 1042 -47.97 -26.67 26.15
N TRP A 1043 -47.27 -27.21 25.15
CA TRP A 1043 -46.59 -26.50 24.08
C TRP A 1043 -47.04 -26.97 22.70
N ASP A 1044 -48.13 -27.72 22.58
CA ASP A 1044 -48.66 -28.21 21.30
C ASP A 1044 -50.04 -27.59 21.03
N ALA A 1045 -50.19 -26.89 19.90
CA ALA A 1045 -51.41 -26.18 19.58
C ALA A 1045 -52.64 -27.09 19.45
N THR A 1046 -52.47 -28.31 18.93
CA THR A 1046 -53.56 -29.29 18.78
C THR A 1046 -53.98 -29.84 20.14
N GLU A 1047 -53.03 -30.16 21.01
CA GLU A 1047 -53.35 -30.62 22.38
C GLU A 1047 -53.95 -29.52 23.25
N LEU A 1048 -53.51 -28.27 23.08
CA LEU A 1048 -54.10 -27.10 23.72
C LEU A 1048 -55.52 -26.84 23.22
N ALA A 1049 -55.76 -26.95 21.90
CA ALA A 1049 -57.09 -26.80 21.31
C ALA A 1049 -58.10 -27.79 21.88
N LYS A 1050 -57.70 -29.04 22.17
CA LYS A 1050 -58.56 -30.05 22.83
C LYS A 1050 -58.98 -29.68 24.25
N LYS A 1051 -58.18 -28.86 24.96
CA LYS A 1051 -58.41 -28.48 26.36
C LYS A 1051 -58.89 -27.03 26.51
N TYR A 1052 -59.02 -26.29 25.42
CA TYR A 1052 -59.34 -24.87 25.46
C TYR A 1052 -60.71 -24.63 26.09
N ASN A 1053 -60.76 -23.75 27.09
CA ASN A 1053 -61.97 -23.38 27.83
C ASN A 1053 -62.15 -21.86 27.92
N GLY A 1054 -61.49 -21.11 27.03
CA GLY A 1054 -61.55 -19.65 26.96
C GLY A 1054 -62.79 -19.12 26.22
N PRO A 1055 -62.87 -17.80 25.99
CA PRO A 1055 -63.92 -17.18 25.20
C PRO A 1055 -63.88 -17.68 23.73
N PRO A 1056 -64.94 -17.46 22.93
CA PRO A 1056 -64.95 -17.87 21.53
C PRO A 1056 -63.73 -17.32 20.77
N LEU A 1057 -62.93 -18.23 20.21
CA LEU A 1057 -61.74 -17.92 19.42
C LEU A 1057 -61.97 -18.34 17.97
N ASP A 1058 -61.74 -17.40 17.05
CA ASP A 1058 -61.84 -17.62 15.61
C ASP A 1058 -60.44 -17.71 15.02
N ILE A 1059 -60.12 -18.84 14.39
CA ILE A 1059 -58.79 -19.20 13.89
C ILE A 1059 -58.84 -19.30 12.36
N LEU A 1060 -58.01 -18.53 11.66
CA LEU A 1060 -57.81 -18.65 10.22
C LEU A 1060 -56.47 -19.32 9.91
N ILE A 1061 -56.48 -20.38 9.11
CA ILE A 1061 -55.26 -21.04 8.63
C ILE A 1061 -55.29 -21.11 7.11
N ASP A 1062 -54.25 -20.56 6.48
CA ASP A 1062 -53.94 -20.83 5.07
C ASP A 1062 -52.80 -21.84 4.99
N GLN A 1063 -52.94 -22.83 4.12
CA GLN A 1063 -51.93 -23.85 3.86
C GLN A 1063 -51.72 -24.00 2.34
N GLY A 1064 -50.49 -23.78 1.87
CA GLY A 1064 -50.12 -24.11 0.49
C GLY A 1064 -50.27 -25.61 0.26
N LYS A 1065 -50.96 -26.03 -0.80
CA LYS A 1065 -51.15 -27.46 -1.11
C LYS A 1065 -49.93 -28.10 -1.74
N GLU A 1066 -49.09 -27.30 -2.40
CA GLU A 1066 -47.79 -27.72 -2.94
C GLU A 1066 -46.64 -27.50 -1.96
N ASP A 1067 -46.95 -27.16 -0.71
CA ASP A 1067 -45.99 -27.07 0.38
C ASP A 1067 -45.29 -28.41 0.62
N GLN A 1068 -43.97 -28.41 0.42
CA GLN A 1068 -43.14 -29.60 0.62
C GLN A 1068 -43.15 -30.11 2.06
N PHE A 1069 -43.32 -29.23 3.06
CA PHE A 1069 -43.32 -29.60 4.48
C PHE A 1069 -44.66 -30.15 4.93
N LEU A 1070 -45.75 -29.81 4.22
CA LEU A 1070 -47.02 -30.51 4.36
C LEU A 1070 -46.88 -31.98 3.92
N LYS A 1071 -46.24 -32.23 2.77
CA LYS A 1071 -46.00 -33.59 2.22
C LYS A 1071 -45.00 -34.42 3.05
N GLN A 1072 -44.18 -33.76 3.86
CA GLN A 1072 -43.21 -34.39 4.77
C GLN A 1072 -43.75 -34.58 6.20
N ASP A 1073 -45.05 -34.41 6.41
CA ASP A 1073 -45.72 -34.55 7.72
C ASP A 1073 -45.14 -33.63 8.82
N GLN A 1074 -44.62 -32.45 8.44
CA GLN A 1074 -44.09 -31.48 9.40
C GLN A 1074 -45.18 -30.60 10.00
N LEU A 1075 -46.23 -30.28 9.23
CA LEU A 1075 -47.18 -29.21 9.57
C LEU A 1075 -48.45 -29.73 10.25
N LEU A 1076 -49.01 -30.83 9.75
CA LEU A 1076 -50.17 -31.54 10.33
C LEU A 1076 -51.41 -30.64 10.64
N PRO A 1077 -51.85 -29.72 9.76
CA PRO A 1077 -52.96 -28.79 10.06
C PRO A 1077 -54.31 -29.48 10.23
N GLU A 1078 -54.51 -30.66 9.62
CA GLU A 1078 -55.75 -31.43 9.75
C GLU A 1078 -55.99 -31.92 11.19
N ASN A 1079 -54.92 -32.23 11.93
CA ASN A 1079 -55.02 -32.64 13.34
C ASN A 1079 -55.62 -31.53 14.20
N LEU A 1080 -55.18 -30.29 13.97
CA LEU A 1080 -55.69 -29.11 14.66
C LEU A 1080 -57.13 -28.81 14.26
N LEU A 1081 -57.50 -28.94 12.98
CA LEU A 1081 -58.88 -28.78 12.52
C LEU A 1081 -59.82 -29.76 13.23
N ASN A 1082 -59.41 -31.03 13.35
CA ASN A 1082 -60.20 -32.04 14.05
C ASN A 1082 -60.32 -31.71 15.55
N ALA A 1083 -59.21 -31.35 16.20
CA ALA A 1083 -59.23 -30.95 17.61
C ALA A 1083 -60.09 -29.71 17.89
N ALA A 1084 -60.02 -28.71 17.01
CA ALA A 1084 -60.84 -27.50 17.09
C ALA A 1084 -62.32 -27.82 16.93
N LYS A 1085 -62.67 -28.68 15.96
CA LYS A 1085 -64.05 -29.14 15.73
C LYS A 1085 -64.61 -29.90 16.94
N ASP A 1086 -63.82 -30.80 17.51
CA ASP A 1086 -64.22 -31.60 18.67
C ASP A 1086 -64.46 -30.75 19.92
N ASN A 1087 -63.72 -29.65 20.07
CA ASN A 1087 -63.83 -28.72 21.20
C ASN A 1087 -64.65 -27.43 20.89
N GLY A 1088 -65.30 -27.36 19.73
CA GLY A 1088 -66.16 -26.23 19.35
C GLY A 1088 -65.45 -24.90 19.07
N ILE A 1089 -64.15 -24.91 18.75
CA ILE A 1089 -63.39 -23.73 18.32
C ILE A 1089 -63.68 -23.46 16.84
N ALA A 1090 -63.99 -22.22 16.48
CA ALA A 1090 -64.18 -21.83 15.09
C ALA A 1090 -62.81 -21.80 14.39
N LEU A 1091 -62.55 -22.78 13.51
CA LEU A 1091 -61.32 -22.86 12.73
C LEU A 1091 -61.65 -23.01 11.25
N VAL A 1092 -61.13 -22.08 10.44
CA VAL A 1092 -61.21 -22.11 8.99
C VAL A 1092 -59.84 -22.48 8.43
N LEU A 1093 -59.73 -23.70 7.89
CA LEU A 1093 -58.54 -24.17 7.17
C LEU A 1093 -58.77 -24.08 5.66
N ARG A 1094 -57.95 -23.29 4.96
CA ARG A 1094 -57.98 -23.10 3.51
C ARG A 1094 -56.73 -23.71 2.89
N PHE A 1095 -56.91 -24.67 1.97
CA PHE A 1095 -55.82 -25.19 1.14
C PHE A 1095 -55.72 -24.39 -0.16
N GLN A 1096 -54.57 -23.78 -0.40
CA GLN A 1096 -54.33 -22.93 -1.55
C GLN A 1096 -53.59 -23.73 -2.64
N ASP A 1097 -54.29 -24.02 -3.74
CA ASP A 1097 -53.76 -24.80 -4.87
C ASP A 1097 -52.59 -24.05 -5.57
N GLY A 1098 -51.50 -24.76 -5.85
CA GLY A 1098 -50.33 -24.21 -6.54
C GLY A 1098 -49.39 -23.36 -5.69
N TYR A 1099 -49.69 -23.17 -4.40
CA TYR A 1099 -48.86 -22.41 -3.47
C TYR A 1099 -47.96 -23.32 -2.61
N ASP A 1100 -46.74 -22.84 -2.36
CA ASP A 1100 -45.69 -23.50 -1.59
C ASP A 1100 -45.54 -22.90 -0.17
N HIS A 1101 -44.39 -23.12 0.48
CA HIS A 1101 -44.06 -22.60 1.82
C HIS A 1101 -43.41 -21.21 1.81
N SER A 1102 -43.28 -20.57 0.65
CA SER A 1102 -42.48 -19.36 0.50
C SER A 1102 -43.22 -18.08 0.91
N TYR A 1103 -42.48 -16.96 0.97
CA TYR A 1103 -43.10 -15.65 1.18
C TYR A 1103 -43.99 -15.19 0.01
N TYR A 1104 -43.91 -15.81 -1.19
CA TYR A 1104 -44.86 -15.53 -2.26
C TYR A 1104 -46.28 -16.00 -1.89
N PHE A 1105 -46.39 -17.16 -1.25
CA PHE A 1105 -47.65 -17.64 -0.69
C PHE A 1105 -48.18 -16.70 0.39
N ILE A 1106 -47.34 -16.31 1.35
CA ILE A 1106 -47.73 -15.38 2.43
C ILE A 1106 -48.20 -14.04 1.84
N ALA A 1107 -47.39 -13.43 0.96
CA ALA A 1107 -47.69 -12.13 0.36
C ALA A 1107 -49.00 -12.13 -0.44
N THR A 1108 -49.36 -13.26 -1.06
CA THR A 1108 -50.61 -13.39 -1.83
C THR A 1108 -51.84 -13.29 -0.91
N PHE A 1109 -51.80 -13.93 0.26
CA PHE A 1109 -52.96 -14.08 1.14
C PHE A 1109 -52.91 -13.20 2.40
N ILE A 1110 -51.88 -12.37 2.56
CA ILE A 1110 -51.70 -11.54 3.75
C ILE A 1110 -52.86 -10.56 3.98
N GLU A 1111 -53.47 -10.02 2.92
CA GLU A 1111 -54.62 -9.11 3.04
C GLU A 1111 -55.79 -9.76 3.77
N ASP A 1112 -56.08 -11.03 3.45
CA ASP A 1112 -57.18 -11.78 4.06
C ASP A 1112 -56.95 -11.97 5.55
N HIS A 1113 -55.70 -12.24 5.95
CA HIS A 1113 -55.33 -12.34 7.35
C HIS A 1113 -55.51 -11.00 8.07
N PHE A 1114 -55.10 -9.88 7.46
CA PHE A 1114 -55.39 -8.56 8.04
C PHE A 1114 -56.90 -8.32 8.17
N LYS A 1115 -57.71 -8.63 7.15
CA LYS A 1115 -59.18 -8.51 7.23
C LYS A 1115 -59.75 -9.34 8.38
N HIS A 1116 -59.25 -10.56 8.57
CA HIS A 1116 -59.62 -11.43 9.71
C HIS A 1116 -59.33 -10.75 11.05
N HIS A 1117 -58.09 -10.28 11.26
CA HIS A 1117 -57.70 -9.59 12.50
C HIS A 1117 -58.52 -8.33 12.78
N ILE A 1118 -58.73 -7.51 11.75
CA ILE A 1118 -59.40 -6.21 11.89
C ILE A 1118 -60.86 -6.34 12.32
N LYS A 1119 -61.55 -7.41 11.92
CA LYS A 1119 -62.91 -7.72 12.38
C LYS A 1119 -63.03 -7.74 13.90
N TYR A 1120 -61.98 -8.18 14.60
CA TYR A 1120 -61.95 -8.33 16.06
C TYR A 1120 -61.21 -7.19 16.78
N LEU A 1121 -60.39 -6.42 16.07
CA LEU A 1121 -59.65 -5.27 16.64
C LEU A 1121 -60.43 -3.96 16.58
N LYS A 1122 -61.36 -3.82 15.62
CA LYS A 1122 -62.22 -2.62 15.50
C LYS A 1122 -63.53 -2.70 16.29
N SER A 1123 -63.93 -3.91 16.73
CA SER A 1123 -65.13 -4.14 17.52
C SER A 1123 -65.10 -3.54 18.92
#